data_AF-A0A9P1D083-F1
#
_entry.id   AF-A0A9P1D083-F1
#
_cell.length_a   1.000
_cell.length_b   1.000
_cell.length_c   1.000
_cell.angle_alpha   90.00
_cell.angle_beta   90.00
_cell.angle_gamma   90.00
#
_symmetry.space_group_name_H-M   'P 1'
#
loop_
_entity.id
_entity.type
_entity.pdbx_description
1 polymer ?
#
loop_
_entity_poly.entity_id
_entity_poly.type
_entity_poly.pdbx_seq_one_letter_code
_entity_poly.pdbx_strand_id
1 'polypeptide(L)'
;MARGGLLPPAALGALSGLVVVVLLQSNTQERLFNTLQPGVLTRTAETVRAEVTQAGTSNVQAKVEAPSPAVVAPPSVTAPTAVAPVAPVPVPEAAPKAEVKDTSGLTPSSDEERRVLDVVKKRAGVYKDKDAHPEFASVVLLTAANYAYFSIYNNWRCNAERHGLDWAVIANDDKAFEELGPDRGLLAIGEKVSGMNGWGSAKLDSVGRNKMFMVLTIMRIADLGVVFTDADNMFLGDPFAQGVHLGDLIRSGKYDYVYQEELAKAPAKDHVVPGDGGNTGFFYATPRNNKKMISFFTDVVAEVDRQREDAFRKSGERLGADQPIFWQVMQKLRSTQGQTGPGGFKCVRLCKHNPTCKAVAEETLNYCSMNPFLHPTGWEEPPSGLVTYHANYAANEAKIDKLKKAGVWDAWSTEEKKCIVKDPQSQLLTVDADEERRVLDVVKKRAGVYKDKDAHPEFASVVLLTAANYAYFSIYNNWRCNAERHGLDWAVIANDDKAFEELGPDRGLLAIGEKVSGMNGWGSAKLDSVGRNKMFMVLTIMRIADLGVVFTDADNMFLGDPFAQGVHLGDLIRSGKYDYVYQEELAKAPAKDHVVPGDGGNTGFFYATPRNNKKMISFFTDVVAEVDRQREDAFRRFGERLGADQPIFWQVMQKLRSTGGKVGPGSFRCVHLCSSTATCEASQEDTMRYCSMDPFMHPTGWETPPEERVTYHANYAANMDKIAKLQKAGVWDAWSEQSKGCKGSAEGEVAKVAVTTIDDAPTKDMEPVLQCLRLTSPQITTLKYPSDAEAHFEELRKVLSEWFDYAAKKFMADMKNPYHCGEGYCGPWIENRWIKRFLGGWENRSAGTRLSDIFGPFIPIFMTYVDLWVANVFEYENMIEALRKAVRPDVAYITVVQHDTGLVSSREKIIKIMKEIPNVLVLSAGGYGHVPIPLFKQPEELLGKRFFKAMDKRELLTSYMGSDHNAPQDMRKKMIKTVNEEAEKLGVKVHTGFGSADEWHKVAGNSKVSLCPRGYGRTAFHLFEILQLGLIPVHVYLDIPWVPYSDLYESIGFSTDVKGLPGLMKKINGMDLKDLERMEEKIRSLRSSHFTDEGLLNQISLFMKNGGSDLRCQKVPSTMNG
;
A
#
# COMPACT_ATOMS: atom_id res chain seq x y z
N MET A 1 33.67 -38.36 -14.11
CA MET A 1 34.74 -39.35 -14.36
C MET A 1 34.13 -40.59 -15.00
N ALA A 2 34.73 -41.01 -16.12
CA ALA A 2 34.68 -42.30 -16.84
C ALA A 2 33.35 -43.09 -16.93
N ARG A 3 32.77 -43.13 -18.16
CA ARG A 3 32.70 -44.29 -19.11
C ARG A 3 31.49 -45.19 -18.80
N GLY A 4 30.58 -45.54 -19.70
CA GLY A 4 30.59 -45.92 -21.12
C GLY A 4 29.65 -47.15 -21.18
N GLY A 5 28.75 -47.43 -22.10
CA GLY A 5 28.62 -47.18 -23.52
C GLY A 5 27.65 -48.24 -24.11
N LEU A 6 27.14 -47.96 -25.31
CA LEU A 6 26.77 -48.90 -26.39
C LEU A 6 25.54 -49.83 -26.28
N LEU A 7 24.43 -49.36 -26.88
CA LEU A 7 23.69 -49.87 -28.08
C LEU A 7 23.11 -51.32 -28.16
N PRO A 8 22.02 -51.51 -28.96
CA PRO A 8 21.00 -52.58 -28.84
C PRO A 8 21.16 -53.70 -29.91
N PRO A 9 20.27 -54.71 -30.03
CA PRO A 9 19.06 -54.59 -30.89
C PRO A 9 17.84 -55.51 -30.57
N ALA A 10 16.66 -55.18 -31.17
CA ALA A 10 15.56 -56.04 -31.72
C ALA A 10 14.96 -57.20 -30.87
N ALA A 11 13.70 -57.64 -30.98
CA ALA A 11 12.41 -57.24 -31.55
C ALA A 11 11.36 -58.25 -31.04
N LEU A 12 10.08 -57.84 -31.02
CA LEU A 12 8.84 -58.66 -31.00
C LEU A 12 8.46 -59.47 -29.74
N GLY A 13 7.31 -59.11 -29.16
CA GLY A 13 6.26 -60.10 -28.83
C GLY A 13 5.57 -60.03 -27.46
N ALA A 14 4.27 -59.67 -27.49
CA ALA A 14 3.18 -60.09 -26.60
C ALA A 14 2.87 -59.34 -25.28
N LEU A 15 1.75 -58.60 -25.35
CA LEU A 15 0.57 -58.63 -24.47
C LEU A 15 0.76 -58.59 -22.94
N SER A 16 0.41 -57.46 -22.33
CA SER A 16 -0.61 -57.38 -21.26
C SER A 16 -0.94 -55.92 -20.95
N GLY A 17 -2.23 -55.61 -20.86
CA GLY A 17 -2.75 -54.26 -20.75
C GLY A 17 -2.60 -53.64 -19.37
N LEU A 18 -2.43 -52.31 -19.37
CA LEU A 18 -2.80 -51.45 -18.25
C LEU A 18 -3.38 -50.16 -18.85
N VAL A 19 -4.63 -49.88 -18.50
CA VAL A 19 -5.34 -48.65 -18.87
C VAL A 19 -4.78 -47.52 -18.02
N VAL A 20 -4.09 -46.57 -18.66
CA VAL A 20 -3.73 -45.27 -18.07
C VAL A 20 -4.69 -44.23 -18.65
N VAL A 21 -5.53 -43.66 -17.79
CA VAL A 21 -6.34 -42.48 -18.11
C VAL A 21 -5.44 -41.26 -18.05
N VAL A 22 -5.15 -40.68 -19.21
CA VAL A 22 -4.45 -39.39 -19.36
C VAL A 22 -5.52 -38.29 -19.44
N LEU A 23 -5.48 -37.33 -18.51
CA LEU A 23 -6.23 -36.08 -18.58
C LEU A 23 -5.46 -35.08 -19.47
N LEU A 24 -6.10 -34.67 -20.56
CA LEU A 24 -5.61 -33.66 -21.50
C LEU A 24 -5.88 -32.25 -20.96
N GLN A 25 -4.84 -31.42 -20.89
CA GLN A 25 -4.94 -29.96 -20.81
C GLN A 25 -4.88 -29.39 -22.24
N SER A 26 -5.86 -28.57 -22.63
CA SER A 26 -5.87 -27.87 -23.92
C SER A 26 -5.55 -26.39 -23.77
N ASN A 27 -4.47 -25.96 -24.43
CA ASN A 27 -4.16 -24.57 -24.76
C ASN A 27 -4.94 -24.14 -26.02
N THR A 28 -5.71 -23.06 -25.97
CA THR A 28 -6.13 -22.30 -27.17
C THR A 28 -6.65 -20.90 -26.80
N GLN A 29 -5.82 -19.87 -26.98
CA GLN A 29 -6.30 -18.50 -27.23
C GLN A 29 -5.33 -17.78 -28.17
N GLU A 30 -5.71 -17.65 -29.44
CA GLU A 30 -5.32 -16.51 -30.27
C GLU A 30 -6.22 -16.43 -31.51
N ARG A 31 -6.61 -15.19 -31.85
CA ARG A 31 -7.35 -14.71 -33.05
C ARG A 31 -8.89 -14.76 -33.00
N LEU A 32 -9.50 -13.58 -32.80
CA LEU A 32 -10.57 -13.01 -33.65
C LEU A 32 -11.05 -11.68 -33.06
N PHE A 33 -10.58 -10.54 -33.59
CA PHE A 33 -11.34 -9.28 -33.56
C PHE A 33 -10.92 -8.40 -34.74
N ASN A 34 -11.83 -8.22 -35.69
CA ASN A 34 -11.89 -7.09 -36.61
C ASN A 34 -13.27 -7.11 -37.27
N THR A 35 -14.20 -6.25 -36.85
CA THR A 35 -15.05 -5.43 -37.76
C THR A 35 -16.07 -4.53 -37.02
N LEU A 36 -16.30 -3.35 -37.62
CA LEU A 36 -17.44 -2.41 -37.55
C LEU A 36 -17.33 -1.12 -36.67
N GLN A 37 -17.17 0.01 -37.39
CA GLN A 37 -17.64 1.37 -37.08
C GLN A 37 -18.92 1.68 -37.94
N PRO A 38 -19.49 2.91 -37.99
CA PRO A 38 -20.15 3.68 -36.93
C PRO A 38 -21.54 4.23 -37.37
N GLY A 39 -22.32 4.82 -36.44
CA GLY A 39 -23.57 5.53 -36.72
C GLY A 39 -23.69 6.86 -35.96
N VAL A 40 -23.92 7.94 -36.70
CA VAL A 40 -23.97 9.37 -36.33
C VAL A 40 -25.38 9.78 -35.88
N LEU A 41 -25.50 10.71 -34.91
CA LEU A 41 -26.57 11.74 -34.89
C LEU A 41 -26.21 12.91 -33.95
N THR A 42 -26.61 14.11 -34.36
CA THR A 42 -26.17 15.44 -33.91
C THR A 42 -27.34 16.30 -33.37
N ARG A 43 -26.98 17.38 -32.62
CA ARG A 43 -27.73 18.64 -32.28
C ARG A 43 -28.83 18.53 -31.20
N THR A 44 -29.13 19.50 -30.30
CA THR A 44 -28.81 20.95 -30.03
C THR A 44 -29.36 21.28 -28.61
N ALA A 45 -28.67 21.98 -27.69
CA ALA A 45 -28.59 23.44 -27.40
C ALA A 45 -29.75 24.07 -26.56
N GLU A 46 -29.35 25.06 -25.72
CA GLU A 46 -30.11 26.11 -24.94
C GLU A 46 -30.31 25.84 -23.43
N THR A 47 -29.67 26.55 -22.46
CA THR A 47 -29.58 27.98 -22.04
C THR A 47 -30.69 28.43 -21.09
N VAL A 48 -30.38 28.69 -19.80
CA VAL A 48 -30.98 29.78 -18.98
C VAL A 48 -29.97 30.26 -17.92
N ARG A 49 -29.66 31.57 -17.95
CA ARG A 49 -29.07 32.38 -16.87
C ARG A 49 -30.17 32.85 -15.91
N ALA A 50 -29.84 33.03 -14.63
CA ALA A 50 -30.44 34.10 -13.81
C ALA A 50 -29.49 34.50 -12.67
N GLU A 51 -29.22 35.81 -12.60
CA GLU A 51 -28.52 36.56 -11.55
C GLU A 51 -29.47 36.85 -10.37
N VAL A 52 -28.95 36.99 -9.14
CA VAL A 52 -29.45 37.94 -8.13
C VAL A 52 -28.27 38.45 -7.27
N THR A 53 -28.31 39.75 -7.01
CA THR A 53 -27.31 40.66 -6.46
C THR A 53 -27.50 40.97 -4.95
N GLN A 54 -26.36 41.32 -4.32
CA GLN A 54 -26.10 42.41 -3.34
C GLN A 54 -26.51 42.40 -1.84
N ALA A 55 -25.46 42.75 -1.04
CA ALA A 55 -25.34 43.84 -0.04
C ALA A 55 -25.37 43.51 1.46
N GLY A 56 -24.42 44.13 2.21
CA GLY A 56 -24.55 44.39 3.65
C GLY A 56 -23.24 44.53 4.45
N THR A 57 -22.71 45.75 4.56
CA THR A 57 -21.59 46.20 5.43
C THR A 57 -22.01 46.45 6.89
N SER A 58 -21.11 46.32 7.88
CA SER A 58 -20.80 47.39 8.86
C SER A 58 -19.74 47.03 9.93
N ASN A 59 -18.92 48.03 10.25
CA ASN A 59 -17.89 48.12 11.30
C ASN A 59 -18.50 48.41 12.69
N VAL A 60 -17.83 48.00 13.79
CA VAL A 60 -17.64 48.81 15.02
C VAL A 60 -16.34 48.40 15.75
N GLN A 61 -15.54 49.41 16.14
CA GLN A 61 -14.35 49.37 17.01
C GLN A 61 -14.71 49.29 18.50
N ALA A 62 -13.86 48.69 19.34
CA ALA A 62 -13.56 49.22 20.68
C ALA A 62 -12.19 48.74 21.22
N LYS A 63 -11.57 49.66 21.94
CA LYS A 63 -10.23 49.76 22.53
C LYS A 63 -10.21 49.13 23.95
N VAL A 64 -9.04 48.76 24.51
CA VAL A 64 -8.52 49.12 25.86
C VAL A 64 -7.24 48.31 26.20
N GLU A 65 -6.39 48.93 27.03
CA GLU A 65 -4.93 48.79 27.26
C GLU A 65 -4.47 47.76 28.30
N ALA A 66 -3.20 47.28 28.13
CA ALA A 66 -2.05 47.09 29.07
C ALA A 66 -2.24 46.53 30.53
N PRO A 67 -1.24 45.87 31.20
CA PRO A 67 0.21 46.16 31.15
C PRO A 67 1.22 44.98 31.28
N SER A 68 2.51 45.27 31.03
CA SER A 68 3.68 44.41 31.30
C SER A 68 4.56 44.97 32.43
N PRO A 69 5.28 44.12 33.19
CA PRO A 69 6.48 44.55 33.90
C PRO A 69 7.77 43.81 33.50
N ALA A 70 8.80 44.65 33.38
CA ALA A 70 10.25 44.51 33.51
C ALA A 70 10.94 43.14 33.75
N VAL A 71 12.09 42.96 33.08
CA VAL A 71 13.12 41.97 33.42
C VAL A 71 14.48 42.64 33.57
N VAL A 72 15.19 42.21 34.62
CA VAL A 72 16.50 42.65 35.13
C VAL A 72 17.63 41.82 34.48
N ALA A 73 18.78 42.45 34.22
CA ALA A 73 20.00 41.85 33.68
C ALA A 73 20.93 41.27 34.76
N PRO A 74 21.83 40.32 34.40
CA PRO A 74 23.19 40.34 34.94
C PRO A 74 24.25 39.87 33.87
N PRO A 75 25.55 39.67 34.18
CA PRO A 75 26.60 40.65 33.88
C PRO A 75 27.70 40.15 32.93
N SER A 76 28.53 41.10 32.47
CA SER A 76 29.68 40.95 31.58
C SER A 76 30.87 40.19 32.18
N VAL A 77 31.53 39.31 31.40
CA VAL A 77 32.93 38.93 31.63
C VAL A 77 33.69 38.81 30.29
N THR A 78 34.81 39.53 30.29
CA THR A 78 36.00 39.68 29.42
C THR A 78 36.33 38.67 28.31
N ALA A 79 36.78 39.22 27.18
CA ALA A 79 37.42 38.55 26.04
C ALA A 79 38.96 38.42 26.19
N PRO A 80 39.58 37.43 25.51
CA PRO A 80 40.98 37.53 25.10
C PRO A 80 41.18 37.40 23.57
N THR A 81 41.92 38.38 23.05
CA THR A 81 42.92 38.36 21.96
C THR A 81 42.63 37.65 20.61
N ALA A 82 42.56 38.49 19.57
CA ALA A 82 42.50 38.15 18.16
C ALA A 82 43.82 37.57 17.61
N VAL A 83 43.70 36.54 16.77
CA VAL A 83 44.72 36.11 15.80
C VAL A 83 44.25 36.55 14.41
N ALA A 84 45.17 37.14 13.63
CA ALA A 84 44.91 37.78 12.35
C ALA A 84 44.38 36.82 11.26
N PRO A 85 43.48 37.27 10.36
CA PRO A 85 42.98 36.46 9.26
C PRO A 85 43.94 36.44 8.06
N VAL A 86 44.15 35.25 7.50
CA VAL A 86 44.81 35.01 6.22
C VAL A 86 43.87 35.44 5.09
N ALA A 87 44.41 36.17 4.10
CA ALA A 87 43.68 36.74 2.99
C ALA A 87 43.01 35.68 2.07
N PRO A 88 41.79 35.95 1.55
CA PRO A 88 41.12 35.06 0.62
C PRO A 88 41.69 35.15 -0.80
N VAL A 89 41.75 33.99 -1.47
CA VAL A 89 42.14 33.81 -2.87
C VAL A 89 41.08 34.47 -3.80
N PRO A 90 41.47 35.12 -4.92
CA PRO A 90 40.52 35.80 -5.80
C PRO A 90 39.62 34.82 -6.55
N VAL A 91 38.32 35.07 -6.51
CA VAL A 91 37.30 34.42 -7.36
C VAL A 91 37.44 34.97 -8.80
N PRO A 92 37.40 34.14 -9.85
CA PRO A 92 37.47 34.62 -11.22
C PRO A 92 36.24 35.46 -11.58
N GLU A 93 36.52 36.58 -12.25
CA GLU A 93 35.61 37.64 -12.64
C GLU A 93 34.42 37.14 -13.48
N ALA A 94 33.22 37.61 -13.15
CA ALA A 94 31.99 37.28 -13.85
C ALA A 94 32.08 37.69 -15.33
N ALA A 95 31.70 36.78 -16.23
CA ALA A 95 31.63 37.05 -17.65
C ALA A 95 30.70 38.26 -17.94
N PRO A 96 31.06 39.13 -18.90
CA PRO A 96 30.30 40.34 -19.17
C PRO A 96 28.87 39.99 -19.63
N LYS A 97 27.89 40.73 -19.11
CA LYS A 97 26.50 40.70 -19.58
C LYS A 97 26.49 40.91 -21.09
N ALA A 98 26.20 39.85 -21.85
CA ALA A 98 26.03 39.94 -23.29
C ALA A 98 24.81 40.82 -23.57
N GLU A 99 25.02 41.96 -24.24
CA GLU A 99 23.93 42.66 -24.92
C GLU A 99 23.21 41.67 -25.84
N VAL A 100 21.89 41.57 -25.67
CA VAL A 100 21.01 40.79 -26.54
C VAL A 100 21.04 41.45 -27.92
N LYS A 101 22.00 41.05 -28.77
CA LYS A 101 21.97 41.34 -30.20
C LYS A 101 20.67 40.77 -30.76
N ASP A 102 19.90 41.63 -31.42
CA ASP A 102 18.69 41.31 -32.16
C ASP A 102 18.93 40.07 -33.04
N THR A 103 18.42 38.91 -32.59
CA THR A 103 18.67 37.63 -33.24
C THR A 103 17.79 37.53 -34.48
N SER A 104 18.44 37.33 -35.63
CA SER A 104 17.86 37.15 -36.95
C SER A 104 17.08 35.82 -37.07
N GLY A 105 16.05 35.62 -36.25
CA GLY A 105 15.05 34.59 -36.47
C GLY A 105 14.34 34.83 -37.80
N LEU A 106 13.98 33.76 -38.51
CA LEU A 106 13.18 33.91 -39.72
C LEU A 106 11.81 34.49 -39.34
N THR A 107 11.36 35.50 -40.09
CA THR A 107 10.04 36.13 -39.87
C THR A 107 8.94 35.07 -39.95
N PRO A 108 8.02 34.99 -38.97
CA PRO A 108 6.90 34.05 -39.01
C PRO A 108 6.11 34.17 -40.31
N SER A 109 5.87 33.04 -40.96
CA SER A 109 5.21 32.97 -42.27
C SER A 109 3.69 32.88 -42.17
N SER A 110 3.16 32.49 -41.02
CA SER A 110 1.73 32.35 -40.73
C SER A 110 1.33 33.00 -39.40
N ASP A 111 0.03 33.27 -39.23
CA ASP A 111 -0.51 33.76 -37.95
C ASP A 111 -0.33 32.75 -36.80
N GLU A 112 -0.32 31.45 -37.12
CA GLU A 112 -0.04 30.38 -36.16
C GLU A 112 1.41 30.46 -35.66
N GLU A 113 2.37 30.66 -36.56
CA GLU A 113 3.77 30.84 -36.18
C GLU A 113 3.99 32.13 -35.36
N ARG A 114 3.28 33.22 -35.66
CA ARG A 114 3.34 34.43 -34.82
C ARG A 114 2.85 34.16 -33.39
N ARG A 115 1.74 33.43 -33.24
CA ARG A 115 1.24 33.03 -31.91
C ARG A 115 2.24 32.15 -31.17
N VAL A 116 2.87 31.20 -31.86
CA VAL A 116 3.93 30.38 -31.28
C VAL A 116 5.08 31.25 -30.81
N LEU A 117 5.57 32.16 -31.66
CA LEU A 117 6.65 33.09 -31.34
C LEU A 117 6.34 33.92 -30.09
N ASP A 118 5.14 34.50 -30.01
CA ASP A 118 4.73 35.36 -28.90
C ASP A 118 4.73 34.60 -27.56
N VAL A 119 4.13 33.41 -27.54
CA VAL A 119 4.06 32.58 -26.33
C VAL A 119 5.46 32.11 -25.92
N VAL A 120 6.26 31.57 -26.84
CA VAL A 120 7.58 31.02 -26.46
C VAL A 120 8.58 32.11 -26.08
N LYS A 121 8.53 33.30 -26.68
CA LYS A 121 9.34 34.44 -26.22
C LYS A 121 8.96 34.86 -24.80
N LYS A 122 7.66 34.89 -24.48
CA LYS A 122 7.17 35.19 -23.12
C LYS A 122 7.58 34.14 -22.08
N ARG A 123 7.73 32.87 -22.51
CA ARG A 123 8.09 31.73 -21.64
C ARG A 123 9.58 31.36 -21.68
N ALA A 124 10.40 32.04 -22.48
CA ALA A 124 11.84 31.80 -22.51
C ALA A 124 12.46 32.00 -21.11
N GLY A 125 13.45 31.17 -20.76
CA GLY A 125 13.91 30.97 -19.38
C GLY A 125 13.15 29.83 -18.71
N VAL A 126 13.84 28.75 -18.33
CA VAL A 126 13.19 27.55 -17.75
C VAL A 126 12.56 27.78 -16.37
N TYR A 127 12.90 28.88 -15.70
CA TYR A 127 12.35 29.30 -14.40
C TYR A 127 11.32 30.42 -14.56
N LYS A 128 10.46 30.62 -13.56
CA LYS A 128 9.55 31.79 -13.48
C LYS A 128 10.33 33.08 -13.23
N ASP A 129 11.31 33.02 -12.33
CA ASP A 129 12.28 34.09 -12.12
C ASP A 129 13.37 34.02 -13.20
N LYS A 130 13.20 34.84 -14.24
CA LYS A 130 14.09 34.87 -15.41
C LYS A 130 15.44 35.48 -15.09
N ASP A 131 15.48 36.39 -14.11
CA ASP A 131 16.67 37.16 -13.76
C ASP A 131 17.59 36.38 -12.81
N ALA A 132 17.02 35.47 -12.00
CA ALA A 132 17.80 34.58 -11.13
C ALA A 132 18.64 33.55 -11.89
N HIS A 133 18.23 33.20 -13.12
CA HIS A 133 18.86 32.13 -13.92
C HIS A 133 19.13 32.57 -15.37
N PRO A 134 19.94 33.60 -15.60
CA PRO A 134 20.21 34.15 -16.93
C PRO A 134 20.86 33.14 -17.88
N GLU A 135 21.53 32.12 -17.36
CA GLU A 135 22.11 31.01 -18.13
C GLU A 135 21.07 30.25 -18.97
N PHE A 136 19.79 30.28 -18.57
CA PHE A 136 18.70 29.60 -19.26
C PHE A 136 17.78 30.57 -20.02
N ALA A 137 18.07 31.87 -20.06
CA ALA A 137 17.23 32.91 -20.69
C ALA A 137 16.89 32.63 -22.17
N SER A 138 17.65 31.72 -22.79
CA SER A 138 17.53 31.31 -24.17
C SER A 138 16.92 29.94 -24.40
N VAL A 139 16.40 29.32 -23.36
CA VAL A 139 15.86 27.97 -23.38
C VAL A 139 14.39 28.05 -22.97
N VAL A 140 13.53 27.36 -23.70
CA VAL A 140 12.11 27.19 -23.33
C VAL A 140 11.86 25.74 -22.93
N LEU A 141 11.21 25.54 -21.80
CA LEU A 141 10.66 24.24 -21.39
C LEU A 141 9.33 24.03 -22.09
N LEU A 142 9.18 22.88 -22.75
CA LEU A 142 8.04 22.54 -23.59
C LEU A 142 7.51 21.17 -23.20
N THR A 143 6.20 21.04 -23.08
CA THR A 143 5.52 19.74 -22.97
C THR A 143 4.38 19.65 -23.99
N ALA A 144 3.77 18.47 -24.13
CA ALA A 144 2.65 18.25 -25.03
C ALA A 144 1.53 17.47 -24.32
N ALA A 145 0.29 17.89 -24.54
CA ALA A 145 -0.88 17.20 -23.99
C ALA A 145 -2.07 17.32 -24.95
N ASN A 146 -2.96 16.35 -24.87
CA ASN A 146 -4.33 16.47 -25.37
C ASN A 146 -5.28 16.38 -24.16
N TYR A 147 -6.55 16.75 -24.33
CA TYR A 147 -7.45 16.88 -23.18
C TYR A 147 -7.65 15.57 -22.41
N ALA A 148 -7.55 14.43 -23.08
CA ALA A 148 -7.74 13.13 -22.45
C ALA A 148 -6.61 12.76 -21.45
N TYR A 149 -5.44 13.40 -21.58
CA TYR A 149 -4.30 13.23 -20.66
C TYR A 149 -4.14 14.39 -19.67
N PHE A 150 -5.16 15.24 -19.49
CA PHE A 150 -5.06 16.41 -18.61
C PHE A 150 -4.81 16.08 -17.14
N SER A 151 -5.25 14.92 -16.65
CA SER A 151 -4.91 14.49 -15.28
C SER A 151 -3.41 14.25 -15.12
N ILE A 152 -2.77 13.64 -16.13
CA ILE A 152 -1.32 13.44 -16.17
C ILE A 152 -0.62 14.80 -16.28
N TYR A 153 -1.04 15.64 -17.24
CA TYR A 153 -0.48 16.98 -17.42
C TYR A 153 -0.61 17.86 -16.18
N ASN A 154 -1.75 17.84 -15.47
CA ASN A 154 -1.93 18.65 -14.28
C ASN A 154 -1.01 18.20 -13.15
N ASN A 155 -0.78 16.90 -12.98
CA ASN A 155 0.23 16.39 -12.06
C ASN A 155 1.64 16.84 -12.46
N TRP A 156 1.98 16.75 -13.74
CA TRP A 156 3.25 17.25 -14.27
C TRP A 156 3.44 18.74 -13.99
N ARG A 157 2.40 19.54 -14.27
CA ARG A 157 2.39 20.98 -14.00
C ARG A 157 2.67 21.25 -12.53
N CYS A 158 1.98 20.57 -11.62
CA CYS A 158 2.15 20.82 -10.19
C CYS A 158 3.57 20.49 -9.71
N ASN A 159 4.17 19.42 -10.22
CA ASN A 159 5.57 19.10 -9.95
C ASN A 159 6.53 20.15 -10.55
N ALA A 160 6.27 20.66 -11.75
CA ALA A 160 7.07 21.74 -12.35
C ALA A 160 6.95 23.06 -11.57
N GLU A 161 5.74 23.45 -11.17
CA GLU A 161 5.50 24.67 -10.39
C GLU A 161 6.22 24.65 -9.04
N ARG A 162 6.30 23.48 -8.41
CA ARG A 162 6.99 23.28 -7.15
C ARG A 162 8.48 23.60 -7.22
N HIS A 163 9.10 23.45 -8.39
CA HIS A 163 10.50 23.80 -8.63
C HIS A 163 10.66 25.20 -9.26
N GLY A 164 9.61 26.02 -9.24
CA GLY A 164 9.66 27.37 -9.78
C GLY A 164 9.85 27.43 -11.30
N LEU A 165 9.54 26.34 -12.02
CA LEU A 165 9.74 26.27 -13.47
C LEU A 165 8.65 27.04 -14.24
N ASP A 166 8.99 27.46 -15.45
CA ASP A 166 8.08 28.07 -16.42
C ASP A 166 8.18 27.35 -17.77
N TRP A 167 7.04 27.17 -18.45
CA TRP A 167 6.95 26.33 -19.64
C TRP A 167 5.81 26.78 -20.57
N ALA A 168 5.85 26.26 -21.81
CA ALA A 168 4.77 26.28 -22.79
C ALA A 168 4.24 24.86 -23.05
N VAL A 169 3.03 24.73 -23.60
CA VAL A 169 2.37 23.43 -23.81
C VAL A 169 1.84 23.32 -25.23
N ILE A 170 2.26 22.30 -25.97
CA ILE A 170 1.64 21.92 -27.24
C ILE A 170 0.28 21.29 -26.94
N ALA A 171 -0.78 22.02 -27.28
CA ALA A 171 -2.15 21.55 -27.20
C ALA A 171 -2.49 20.78 -28.48
N ASN A 172 -2.59 19.45 -28.35
CA ASN A 172 -2.88 18.57 -29.49
C ASN A 172 -4.36 18.56 -29.87
N ASP A 173 -5.26 19.15 -29.09
CA ASP A 173 -6.65 19.35 -29.46
C ASP A 173 -7.16 20.72 -28.98
N ASP A 174 -8.30 21.15 -29.52
CA ASP A 174 -8.88 22.46 -29.21
C ASP A 174 -9.27 22.60 -27.74
N LYS A 175 -9.75 21.50 -27.13
CA LYS A 175 -10.18 21.52 -25.74
C LYS A 175 -9.01 21.68 -24.77
N ALA A 176 -7.87 21.06 -25.07
CA ALA A 176 -6.63 21.28 -24.36
C ALA A 176 -6.19 22.74 -24.47
N PHE A 177 -6.29 23.33 -25.67
CA PHE A 177 -5.92 24.72 -25.91
C PHE A 177 -6.83 25.70 -25.14
N GLU A 178 -8.14 25.46 -25.14
CA GLU A 178 -9.12 26.23 -24.36
C GLU A 178 -8.78 26.25 -22.86
N GLU A 179 -8.41 25.10 -22.30
CA GLU A 179 -8.13 24.94 -20.87
C GLU A 179 -6.76 25.50 -20.46
N LEU A 180 -5.78 25.47 -21.38
CA LEU A 180 -4.45 26.07 -21.16
C LEU A 180 -4.48 27.59 -21.32
N GLY A 181 -5.37 28.10 -22.16
CA GLY A 181 -5.43 29.50 -22.57
C GLY A 181 -4.27 29.93 -23.48
N PRO A 182 -4.39 31.10 -24.13
CA PRO A 182 -3.42 31.59 -25.11
C PRO A 182 -2.06 31.97 -24.50
N ASP A 183 -1.96 32.08 -23.18
CA ASP A 183 -0.74 32.47 -22.47
C ASP A 183 0.28 31.33 -22.28
N ARG A 184 -0.16 30.07 -22.46
CA ARG A 184 0.67 28.87 -22.28
C ARG A 184 0.44 27.82 -23.37
N GLY A 185 -0.77 27.77 -23.92
CA GLY A 185 -1.15 26.84 -24.96
C GLY A 185 -0.57 27.23 -26.32
N LEU A 186 -0.01 26.25 -27.02
CA LEU A 186 0.39 26.31 -28.42
C LEU A 186 -0.48 25.30 -29.16
N LEU A 187 -1.49 25.77 -29.89
CA LEU A 187 -2.30 24.86 -30.70
C LEU A 187 -1.39 24.18 -31.73
N ALA A 188 -1.40 22.85 -31.77
CA ALA A 188 -0.49 22.09 -32.62
C ALA A 188 -0.66 22.48 -34.11
N ILE A 189 0.45 22.85 -34.77
CA ILE A 189 0.49 23.13 -36.21
C ILE A 189 0.59 21.77 -36.92
N GLY A 190 -0.57 21.14 -37.15
CA GLY A 190 -0.65 19.80 -37.70
C GLY A 190 -2.01 19.15 -37.48
N GLU A 191 -2.01 17.84 -37.32
CA GLU A 191 -3.24 17.08 -37.08
C GLU A 191 -3.65 17.22 -35.60
N LYS A 192 -4.92 17.58 -35.37
CA LYS A 192 -5.46 17.63 -34.01
C LYS A 192 -5.79 16.21 -33.54
N VAL A 193 -5.22 15.82 -32.41
CA VAL A 193 -5.33 14.49 -31.84
C VAL A 193 -6.02 14.53 -30.48
N SER A 194 -7.31 14.18 -30.47
CA SER A 194 -8.10 14.02 -29.26
C SER A 194 -8.20 12.55 -28.80
N GLY A 195 -8.57 12.36 -27.53
CA GLY A 195 -8.77 11.05 -26.92
C GLY A 195 -7.49 10.39 -26.39
N MET A 196 -7.65 9.30 -25.63
CA MET A 196 -6.51 8.48 -25.20
C MET A 196 -6.02 7.64 -26.38
N ASN A 197 -4.72 7.71 -26.68
CA ASN A 197 -4.10 7.03 -27.81
C ASN A 197 -2.94 6.18 -27.29
N GLY A 198 -3.11 4.87 -27.39
CA GLY A 198 -2.09 3.90 -26.99
C GLY A 198 -0.93 3.81 -27.98
N TRP A 199 0.11 3.10 -27.55
CA TRP A 199 1.28 2.80 -28.35
C TRP A 199 0.90 2.07 -29.65
N GLY A 200 1.49 2.48 -30.77
CA GLY A 200 1.21 1.91 -32.10
C GLY A 200 -0.06 2.41 -32.80
N SER A 201 -0.69 3.49 -32.32
CA SER A 201 -1.82 4.12 -33.01
C SER A 201 -1.36 5.26 -33.92
N ALA A 202 -1.95 5.37 -35.12
CA ALA A 202 -1.69 6.46 -36.08
C ALA A 202 -1.84 7.87 -35.47
N LYS A 203 -2.74 7.98 -34.49
CA LYS A 203 -2.96 9.19 -33.70
C LYS A 203 -1.76 9.53 -32.82
N LEU A 204 -1.12 8.54 -32.19
CA LEU A 204 0.10 8.77 -31.42
C LEU A 204 1.26 9.23 -32.32
N ASP A 205 1.37 8.70 -33.53
CA ASP A 205 2.39 9.15 -34.50
C ASP A 205 2.16 10.60 -34.91
N SER A 206 0.90 11.03 -34.96
CA SER A 206 0.51 12.41 -35.22
C SER A 206 0.91 13.33 -34.06
N VAL A 207 0.79 12.87 -32.81
CA VAL A 207 1.33 13.58 -31.63
C VAL A 207 2.86 13.68 -31.70
N GLY A 208 3.54 12.58 -32.05
CA GLY A 208 4.99 12.55 -32.24
C GLY A 208 5.47 13.52 -33.32
N ARG A 209 4.76 13.59 -34.46
CA ARG A 209 5.01 14.59 -35.51
C ARG A 209 4.79 16.01 -34.99
N ASN A 210 3.66 16.29 -34.36
CA ASN A 210 3.35 17.64 -33.83
C ASN A 210 4.47 18.10 -32.88
N LYS A 211 4.94 17.22 -32.00
CA LYS A 211 6.09 17.45 -31.13
C LYS A 211 7.35 17.85 -31.90
N MET A 212 7.78 17.05 -32.87
CA MET A 212 9.00 17.35 -33.64
C MET A 212 8.87 18.62 -34.48
N PHE A 213 7.70 18.83 -35.09
CA PHE A 213 7.40 20.01 -35.89
C PHE A 213 7.39 21.30 -35.06
N MET A 214 6.76 21.28 -33.87
CA MET A 214 6.73 22.44 -33.00
C MET A 214 8.12 22.80 -32.45
N VAL A 215 8.95 21.79 -32.12
CA VAL A 215 10.35 22.01 -31.73
C VAL A 215 11.13 22.67 -32.87
N LEU A 216 11.00 22.17 -34.10
CA LEU A 216 11.59 22.78 -35.29
C LEU A 216 11.14 24.24 -35.48
N THR A 217 9.82 24.48 -35.42
CA THR A 217 9.24 25.82 -35.59
C THR A 217 9.82 26.78 -34.56
N ILE A 218 9.86 26.42 -33.27
CA ILE A 218 10.40 27.27 -32.20
C ILE A 218 11.88 27.58 -32.44
N MET A 219 12.71 26.59 -32.74
CA MET A 219 14.13 26.82 -33.03
C MET A 219 14.31 27.77 -34.23
N ARG A 220 13.47 27.63 -35.26
CA ARG A 220 13.58 28.41 -36.50
C ARG A 220 13.14 29.87 -36.34
N ILE A 221 12.01 30.12 -35.67
CA ILE A 221 11.40 31.45 -35.61
C ILE A 221 11.79 32.25 -34.35
N ALA A 222 12.12 31.55 -33.26
CA ALA A 222 12.46 32.20 -31.97
C ALA A 222 13.95 32.17 -31.63
N ASP A 223 14.75 31.35 -32.33
CA ASP A 223 16.18 31.12 -32.04
C ASP A 223 16.46 30.74 -30.57
N LEU A 224 15.56 29.92 -30.01
CA LEU A 224 15.62 29.38 -28.66
C LEU A 224 16.05 27.92 -28.69
N GLY A 225 16.78 27.51 -27.65
CA GLY A 225 16.89 26.09 -27.31
C GLY A 225 15.58 25.59 -26.72
N VAL A 226 15.28 24.31 -26.92
CA VAL A 226 14.06 23.69 -26.44
C VAL A 226 14.42 22.51 -25.56
N VAL A 227 13.92 22.51 -24.32
CA VAL A 227 13.85 21.30 -23.50
C VAL A 227 12.44 20.74 -23.65
N PHE A 228 12.30 19.61 -24.31
CA PHE A 228 11.02 18.94 -24.46
C PHE A 228 10.87 17.83 -23.41
N THR A 229 9.70 17.74 -22.79
CA THR A 229 9.32 16.65 -21.88
C THR A 229 7.89 16.19 -22.14
N ASP A 230 7.67 14.88 -22.27
CA ASP A 230 6.33 14.30 -22.25
C ASP A 230 5.68 14.56 -20.89
N ALA A 231 4.34 14.66 -20.87
CA ALA A 231 3.59 14.96 -19.66
C ALA A 231 3.73 13.86 -18.58
N ASP A 232 4.20 12.66 -18.94
CA ASP A 232 4.45 11.56 -18.01
C ASP A 232 5.92 11.38 -17.62
N ASN A 233 6.78 12.35 -17.94
CA ASN A 233 8.08 12.51 -17.32
C ASN A 233 8.00 13.55 -16.19
N MET A 234 7.77 13.06 -14.97
CA MET A 234 7.56 13.88 -13.78
C MET A 234 8.86 14.36 -13.15
N PHE A 235 8.81 15.51 -12.50
CA PHE A 235 9.95 16.09 -11.77
C PHE A 235 9.82 15.79 -10.28
N LEU A 236 10.79 15.06 -9.73
CA LEU A 236 10.94 14.79 -8.29
C LEU A 236 11.85 15.83 -7.62
N GLY A 237 12.82 16.31 -8.40
CA GLY A 237 13.70 17.42 -8.08
C GLY A 237 13.80 18.37 -9.28
N ASP A 238 14.51 19.48 -9.08
CA ASP A 238 14.79 20.44 -10.15
C ASP A 238 15.85 19.88 -11.13
N PRO A 239 15.50 19.58 -12.40
CA PRO A 239 16.44 19.04 -13.36
C PRO A 239 17.48 20.04 -13.88
N PHE A 240 17.31 21.33 -13.58
CA PHE A 240 18.17 22.42 -14.05
C PHE A 240 19.10 22.96 -12.95
N ALA A 241 18.86 22.57 -11.70
CA ALA A 241 19.66 22.95 -10.54
C ALA A 241 21.17 22.66 -10.73
N GLN A 242 22.00 23.44 -10.04
CA GLN A 242 23.45 23.27 -10.07
C GLN A 242 23.88 21.89 -9.53
N GLY A 243 24.74 21.19 -10.25
CA GLY A 243 25.18 19.83 -9.89
C GLY A 243 24.25 18.72 -10.36
N VAL A 244 23.11 19.07 -10.97
CA VAL A 244 22.23 18.11 -11.65
C VAL A 244 22.63 18.00 -13.12
N HIS A 245 22.74 16.76 -13.59
CA HIS A 245 23.40 16.45 -14.86
C HIS A 245 22.82 17.19 -16.07
N LEU A 246 21.49 17.28 -16.22
CA LEU A 246 20.87 17.99 -17.35
C LEU A 246 21.19 19.50 -17.33
N GLY A 247 20.96 20.17 -16.19
CA GLY A 247 21.29 21.58 -16.03
C GLY A 247 22.77 21.88 -16.31
N ASP A 248 23.68 21.03 -15.83
CA ASP A 248 25.13 21.17 -16.05
C ASP A 248 25.50 21.02 -17.55
N LEU A 249 24.89 20.08 -18.25
CA LEU A 249 25.11 19.88 -19.69
C LEU A 249 24.62 21.10 -20.50
N ILE A 250 23.47 21.68 -20.17
CA ILE A 250 22.94 22.87 -20.84
C ILE A 250 23.84 24.08 -20.55
N ARG A 251 24.17 24.34 -19.27
CA ARG A 251 25.07 25.43 -18.84
C ARG A 251 26.45 25.37 -19.49
N SER A 252 26.91 24.18 -19.86
CA SER A 252 28.20 24.02 -20.55
C SER A 252 28.25 24.67 -21.93
N GLY A 253 27.10 24.83 -22.60
CA GLY A 253 27.02 25.31 -23.98
C GLY A 253 27.69 24.40 -25.03
N LYS A 254 28.09 23.17 -24.66
CA LYS A 254 28.89 22.29 -25.54
C LYS A 254 28.07 21.38 -26.46
N TYR A 255 26.80 21.17 -26.16
CA TYR A 255 25.99 20.12 -26.80
C TYR A 255 24.86 20.73 -27.62
N ASP A 256 24.72 20.25 -28.85
CA ASP A 256 23.62 20.58 -29.76
C ASP A 256 22.35 19.82 -29.40
N TYR A 257 22.50 18.61 -28.83
CA TYR A 257 21.42 17.71 -28.42
C TYR A 257 21.74 16.96 -27.11
N VAL A 258 20.84 16.91 -26.15
CA VAL A 258 20.96 16.08 -24.93
C VAL A 258 19.70 15.24 -24.79
N TYR A 259 19.82 13.96 -24.46
CA TYR A 259 18.67 13.05 -24.47
C TYR A 259 18.64 12.09 -23.29
N GLN A 260 17.45 11.64 -22.92
CA GLN A 260 17.25 10.60 -21.93
C GLN A 260 17.50 9.21 -22.56
N GLU A 261 18.27 8.33 -21.91
CA GLU A 261 18.46 6.96 -22.42
C GLU A 261 17.17 6.14 -22.32
N GLU A 262 16.96 5.24 -23.27
CA GLU A 262 15.82 4.33 -23.29
C GLU A 262 16.23 2.98 -22.69
N LEU A 263 16.00 2.81 -21.39
CA LEU A 263 16.44 1.65 -20.62
C LEU A 263 15.29 1.13 -19.79
N ALA A 264 14.69 -0.01 -20.16
CA ALA A 264 13.59 -0.60 -19.41
C ALA A 264 13.95 -1.02 -17.97
N LYS A 265 15.24 -1.11 -17.63
CA LYS A 265 15.77 -1.47 -16.31
C LYS A 265 16.98 -0.61 -15.96
N ALA A 266 17.30 -0.55 -14.67
CA ALA A 266 18.52 0.09 -14.19
C ALA A 266 19.76 -0.51 -14.85
N PRO A 267 20.64 0.29 -15.49
CA PRO A 267 21.86 -0.22 -16.06
C PRO A 267 22.89 -0.51 -14.96
N ALA A 268 23.98 -1.22 -15.30
CA ALA A 268 25.09 -1.43 -14.38
C ALA A 268 25.81 -0.11 -14.04
N LYS A 269 26.49 -0.03 -12.89
CA LYS A 269 27.16 1.22 -12.44
C LYS A 269 28.25 1.71 -13.40
N ASP A 270 28.83 0.79 -14.16
CA ASP A 270 29.86 1.00 -15.18
C ASP A 270 29.30 1.08 -16.60
N HIS A 271 27.98 1.27 -16.74
CA HIS A 271 27.31 1.41 -18.03
C HIS A 271 27.92 2.52 -18.89
N VAL A 272 28.30 2.14 -20.10
CA VAL A 272 28.82 3.04 -21.13
C VAL A 272 27.74 3.22 -22.18
N VAL A 273 27.45 4.47 -22.48
CA VAL A 273 26.32 4.85 -23.33
C VAL A 273 26.65 4.54 -24.80
N PRO A 274 25.84 3.72 -25.49
CA PRO A 274 26.15 3.31 -26.86
C PRO A 274 25.88 4.42 -27.90
N GLY A 275 25.03 5.39 -27.56
CA GLY A 275 24.68 6.54 -28.40
C GLY A 275 23.87 6.21 -29.65
N ASP A 276 23.38 4.98 -29.78
CA ASP A 276 22.65 4.45 -30.94
C ASP A 276 21.13 4.47 -30.77
N GLY A 277 20.65 4.80 -29.57
CA GLY A 277 19.23 4.91 -29.25
C GLY A 277 18.99 5.66 -27.94
N GLY A 278 17.77 6.15 -27.79
CA GLY A 278 17.36 6.94 -26.63
C GLY A 278 15.90 7.34 -26.71
N ASN A 279 15.39 7.87 -25.62
CA ASN A 279 14.01 8.30 -25.52
C ASN A 279 13.84 9.73 -26.05
N THR A 280 12.84 9.97 -26.91
CA THR A 280 12.53 11.33 -27.40
C THR A 280 11.49 12.03 -26.53
N GLY A 281 11.00 11.41 -25.47
CA GLY A 281 10.07 12.02 -24.53
C GLY A 281 10.73 12.90 -23.48
N PHE A 282 12.07 12.94 -23.38
CA PHE A 282 12.77 13.96 -22.59
C PHE A 282 14.13 14.30 -23.20
N PHE A 283 14.26 15.49 -23.78
CA PHE A 283 15.48 15.92 -24.47
C PHE A 283 15.66 17.45 -24.49
N TYR A 284 16.86 17.90 -24.82
CA TYR A 284 17.22 19.28 -25.12
C TYR A 284 17.80 19.36 -26.54
N ALA A 285 17.40 20.36 -27.32
CA ALA A 285 17.96 20.66 -28.64
C ALA A 285 18.15 22.18 -28.80
N THR A 286 19.21 22.63 -29.46
CA THR A 286 19.46 24.06 -29.64
C THR A 286 20.06 24.44 -30.99
N PRO A 287 19.57 25.51 -31.65
CA PRO A 287 20.16 26.03 -32.88
C PRO A 287 21.34 26.99 -32.62
N ARG A 288 21.61 27.34 -31.35
CA ARG A 288 22.61 28.37 -30.99
C ARG A 288 24.04 27.90 -31.15
N ASN A 289 24.29 26.65 -30.77
CA ASN A 289 25.60 26.04 -30.90
C ASN A 289 25.89 25.70 -32.36
N ASN A 290 24.86 25.25 -33.09
CA ASN A 290 24.96 24.98 -34.50
C ASN A 290 23.61 25.17 -35.21
N LYS A 291 23.54 26.16 -36.11
CA LYS A 291 22.32 26.47 -36.89
C LYS A 291 21.87 25.29 -37.76
N LYS A 292 22.75 24.34 -38.07
CA LYS A 292 22.41 23.08 -38.76
C LYS A 292 21.45 22.19 -37.97
N MET A 293 21.25 22.42 -36.67
CA MET A 293 20.19 21.74 -35.91
C MET A 293 18.80 22.02 -36.46
N ILE A 294 18.55 23.20 -37.03
CA ILE A 294 17.28 23.52 -37.72
C ILE A 294 17.13 22.60 -38.95
N SER A 295 18.18 22.48 -39.77
CA SER A 295 18.19 21.60 -40.92
C SER A 295 18.07 20.12 -40.52
N PHE A 296 18.71 19.70 -39.43
CA PHE A 296 18.61 18.32 -38.94
C PHE A 296 17.19 17.97 -38.50
N PHE A 297 16.53 18.83 -37.74
CA PHE A 297 15.12 18.62 -37.38
C PHE A 297 14.18 18.74 -38.59
N THR A 298 14.55 19.53 -39.61
CA THR A 298 13.83 19.56 -40.89
C THR A 298 13.88 18.18 -41.56
N ASP A 299 15.04 17.53 -41.60
CA ASP A 299 15.19 16.18 -42.13
C ASP A 299 14.44 15.13 -41.27
N VAL A 300 14.43 15.28 -39.94
CA VAL A 300 13.63 14.42 -39.04
C VAL A 300 12.14 14.54 -39.36
N VAL A 301 11.61 15.76 -39.42
CA VAL A 301 10.19 16.00 -39.75
C VAL A 301 9.85 15.47 -41.14
N ALA A 302 10.71 15.71 -42.13
CA ALA A 302 10.52 15.21 -43.49
C ALA A 302 10.49 13.67 -43.54
N GLU A 303 11.35 13.01 -42.77
CA GLU A 303 11.35 11.55 -42.68
C GLU A 303 10.10 11.02 -41.95
N VAL A 304 9.63 11.71 -40.90
CA VAL A 304 8.35 11.38 -40.24
C VAL A 304 7.20 11.49 -41.24
N ASP A 305 7.11 12.58 -42.00
CA ASP A 305 6.04 12.78 -42.99
C ASP A 305 6.11 11.74 -44.12
N ARG A 306 7.31 11.43 -44.63
CA ARG A 306 7.53 10.40 -45.65
C ARG A 306 7.06 9.02 -45.18
N GLN A 307 7.45 8.60 -43.97
CA GLN A 307 7.03 7.29 -43.44
C GLN A 307 5.53 7.24 -43.18
N ARG A 308 4.91 8.34 -42.74
CA ARG A 308 3.44 8.47 -42.62
C ARG A 308 2.73 8.28 -43.96
N GLU A 309 3.20 8.92 -45.01
CA GLU A 309 2.65 8.74 -46.36
C GLU A 309 2.81 7.31 -46.88
N ASP A 310 3.98 6.69 -46.67
CA ASP A 310 4.24 5.31 -47.07
C ASP A 310 3.34 4.31 -46.34
N ALA A 311 3.16 4.47 -45.03
CA ALA A 311 2.28 3.61 -44.23
C ALA A 311 0.80 3.76 -44.63
N PHE A 312 0.37 4.99 -44.94
CA PHE A 312 -0.98 5.26 -45.45
C PHE A 312 -1.21 4.55 -46.80
N ARG A 313 -0.21 4.52 -47.69
CA ARG A 313 -0.29 3.83 -48.98
C ARG A 313 -0.29 2.31 -48.87
N LYS A 314 0.34 1.72 -47.85
CA LYS A 314 0.51 0.27 -47.67
C LYS A 314 -0.61 -0.44 -46.88
N SER A 315 -1.78 0.18 -46.74
CA SER A 315 -3.00 -0.43 -46.16
C SER A 315 -2.86 -1.00 -44.75
N GLY A 316 -2.26 -0.23 -43.82
CA GLY A 316 -2.37 -0.49 -42.38
C GLY A 316 -1.14 -1.10 -41.71
N GLU A 317 0.04 -1.01 -42.33
CA GLU A 317 1.30 -1.24 -41.62
C GLU A 317 1.53 -0.16 -40.56
N ARG A 318 2.03 -0.60 -39.40
CA ARG A 318 2.29 0.26 -38.24
C ARG A 318 3.29 1.35 -38.61
N LEU A 319 2.98 2.57 -38.20
CA LEU A 319 3.96 3.65 -38.20
C LEU A 319 4.97 3.45 -37.08
N GLY A 320 6.22 3.83 -37.33
CA GLY A 320 7.17 4.06 -36.25
C GLY A 320 6.81 5.37 -35.55
N ALA A 321 6.77 5.37 -34.23
CA ALA A 321 6.69 6.60 -33.45
C ALA A 321 7.86 7.55 -33.78
N ASP A 322 7.78 8.81 -33.38
CA ASP A 322 8.83 9.82 -33.60
C ASP A 322 10.23 9.37 -33.13
N GLN A 323 10.27 8.55 -32.08
CA GLN A 323 11.51 8.05 -31.49
C GLN A 323 12.34 7.14 -32.43
N PRO A 324 11.83 6.01 -32.95
CA PRO A 324 12.53 5.22 -33.97
C PRO A 324 13.01 6.05 -35.17
N ILE A 325 12.18 6.98 -35.64
CA ILE A 325 12.48 7.80 -36.83
C ILE A 325 13.61 8.78 -36.55
N PHE A 326 13.59 9.46 -35.40
CA PHE A 326 14.67 10.35 -34.98
C PHE A 326 16.01 9.62 -34.96
N TRP A 327 16.05 8.43 -34.34
CA TRP A 327 17.28 7.64 -34.24
C TRP A 327 17.71 7.03 -35.57
N GLN A 328 16.79 6.71 -36.47
CA GLN A 328 17.13 6.33 -37.85
C GLN A 328 17.87 7.46 -38.58
N VAL A 329 17.40 8.71 -38.46
CA VAL A 329 18.08 9.88 -39.05
C VAL A 329 19.45 10.11 -38.38
N MET A 330 19.53 9.95 -37.06
CA MET A 330 20.79 10.05 -36.32
C MET A 330 21.81 8.96 -36.72
N GLN A 331 21.35 7.72 -36.90
CA GLN A 331 22.19 6.60 -37.36
C GLN A 331 22.65 6.81 -38.80
N LYS A 332 21.79 7.33 -39.68
CA LYS A 332 22.18 7.76 -41.03
C LYS A 332 23.30 8.79 -40.96
N LEU A 333 23.20 9.78 -40.08
CA LEU A 333 24.27 10.77 -39.86
C LEU A 333 25.56 10.12 -39.31
N ARG A 334 25.48 9.19 -38.36
CA ARG A 334 26.65 8.45 -37.85
C ARG A 334 27.37 7.67 -38.94
N SER A 335 26.62 7.17 -39.92
CA SER A 335 27.12 6.30 -40.98
C SER A 335 27.80 7.02 -42.14
N THR A 336 27.77 8.36 -42.21
CA THR A 336 28.28 9.11 -43.37
C THR A 336 29.80 9.12 -43.51
N GLN A 337 30.55 8.73 -42.47
CA GLN A 337 32.01 8.68 -42.48
C GLN A 337 32.67 9.99 -42.97
N GLY A 338 32.09 11.15 -42.64
CA GLY A 338 32.59 12.48 -43.04
C GLY A 338 31.97 13.05 -44.31
N GLN A 339 31.09 12.30 -44.98
CA GLN A 339 30.23 12.85 -46.05
C GLN A 339 29.10 13.68 -45.45
N THR A 340 28.54 14.59 -46.25
CA THR A 340 27.39 15.42 -45.84
C THR A 340 26.17 14.54 -45.60
N GLY A 341 25.73 14.47 -44.35
CA GLY A 341 24.55 13.76 -43.89
C GLY A 341 23.38 14.68 -43.57
N PRO A 342 22.38 14.16 -42.82
CA PRO A 342 21.24 14.93 -42.37
C PRO A 342 21.63 16.25 -41.69
N GLY A 343 20.88 17.31 -41.96
CA GLY A 343 21.13 18.67 -41.51
C GLY A 343 22.37 19.34 -42.10
N GLY A 344 23.07 18.68 -43.02
CA GLY A 344 24.37 19.14 -43.52
C GLY A 344 25.53 18.90 -42.54
N PHE A 345 25.32 18.07 -41.51
CA PHE A 345 26.38 17.61 -40.63
C PHE A 345 27.23 16.55 -41.32
N LYS A 346 28.52 16.49 -41.01
CA LYS A 346 29.44 15.45 -41.51
C LYS A 346 29.79 14.42 -40.45
N CYS A 347 29.88 14.86 -39.20
CA CYS A 347 30.29 14.03 -38.07
C CYS A 347 29.31 14.16 -36.91
N VAL A 348 29.35 13.20 -35.99
CA VAL A 348 28.75 13.36 -34.67
C VAL A 348 29.80 13.11 -33.59
N ARG A 349 29.60 13.71 -32.42
CA ARG A 349 30.42 13.48 -31.23
C ARG A 349 29.51 13.22 -30.03
N LEU A 350 29.51 11.97 -29.56
CA LEU A 350 28.92 11.63 -28.26
C LEU A 350 29.84 12.13 -27.15
N CYS A 351 29.29 12.67 -26.07
CA CYS A 351 30.09 13.09 -24.91
C CYS A 351 31.00 11.97 -24.41
N LYS A 352 32.24 12.33 -24.04
CA LYS A 352 33.31 11.38 -23.64
C LYS A 352 33.84 10.47 -24.76
N HIS A 353 33.35 10.61 -26.00
CA HIS A 353 33.87 9.89 -27.16
C HIS A 353 34.52 10.85 -28.17
N ASN A 354 35.40 10.30 -29.00
CA ASN A 354 35.92 11.00 -30.16
C ASN A 354 34.82 11.17 -31.23
N PRO A 355 34.87 12.22 -32.06
CA PRO A 355 34.05 12.32 -33.26
C PRO A 355 34.08 11.05 -34.12
N THR A 356 32.97 10.75 -34.80
CA THR A 356 32.91 9.66 -35.79
C THR A 356 33.80 9.89 -37.01
N CYS A 357 34.21 11.14 -37.26
CA CYS A 357 35.12 11.52 -38.34
C CYS A 357 35.81 12.87 -38.04
N LYS A 358 36.79 13.25 -38.88
CA LYS A 358 37.43 14.57 -38.81
C LYS A 358 36.57 15.60 -39.55
N ALA A 359 35.96 16.52 -38.82
CA ALA A 359 35.30 17.70 -39.36
C ALA A 359 35.47 18.89 -38.41
N VAL A 360 35.20 20.10 -38.90
CA VAL A 360 35.18 21.31 -38.07
C VAL A 360 33.98 21.28 -37.10
N ALA A 361 33.98 22.13 -36.09
CA ALA A 361 32.96 22.14 -35.04
C ALA A 361 31.55 22.38 -35.62
N GLU A 362 31.44 23.26 -36.62
CA GLU A 362 30.20 23.61 -37.32
C GLU A 362 29.67 22.48 -38.21
N GLU A 363 30.48 21.45 -38.45
CA GLU A 363 30.13 20.25 -39.22
C GLU A 363 29.96 19.02 -38.33
N THR A 364 30.08 19.18 -37.01
CA THR A 364 29.97 18.10 -36.03
C THR A 364 28.76 18.32 -35.12
N LEU A 365 27.83 17.37 -35.08
CA LEU A 365 26.73 17.37 -34.11
C LEU A 365 27.21 16.81 -32.78
N ASN A 366 27.28 17.64 -31.75
CA ASN A 366 27.70 17.26 -30.40
C ASN A 366 26.47 16.87 -29.59
N TYR A 367 26.46 15.67 -29.02
CA TYR A 367 25.34 15.19 -28.23
C TYR A 367 25.77 14.41 -26.98
N CYS A 368 24.90 14.34 -25.99
CA CYS A 368 25.16 13.62 -24.74
C CYS A 368 23.90 12.97 -24.18
N SER A 369 24.03 11.86 -23.48
CA SER A 369 22.91 11.33 -22.70
C SER A 369 22.84 11.98 -21.32
N MET A 370 21.64 12.04 -20.77
CA MET A 370 21.41 12.31 -19.36
C MET A 370 21.85 11.11 -18.51
N ASN A 371 22.23 11.33 -17.25
CA ASN A 371 22.55 10.24 -16.34
C ASN A 371 21.29 9.39 -16.07
N PRO A 372 21.26 8.10 -16.47
CA PRO A 372 20.07 7.26 -16.35
C PRO A 372 19.67 6.99 -14.90
N PHE A 373 20.57 7.16 -13.93
CA PHE A 373 20.26 7.03 -12.50
C PHE A 373 19.59 8.28 -11.91
N LEU A 374 19.67 9.43 -12.57
CA LEU A 374 18.94 10.64 -12.17
C LEU A 374 17.67 10.85 -13.00
N HIS A 375 17.65 10.32 -14.23
CA HIS A 375 16.58 10.49 -15.22
C HIS A 375 16.16 9.15 -15.86
N PRO A 376 15.69 8.14 -15.09
CA PRO A 376 15.32 6.82 -15.61
C PRO A 376 14.08 6.83 -16.52
N THR A 377 14.01 5.83 -17.41
CA THR A 377 12.88 5.58 -18.33
C THR A 377 12.17 4.27 -18.04
N GLY A 378 10.97 4.36 -17.46
CA GLY A 378 10.02 3.26 -17.40
C GLY A 378 10.42 2.08 -16.51
N TRP A 379 11.39 2.27 -15.60
CA TRP A 379 11.77 1.28 -14.60
C TRP A 379 10.59 0.95 -13.71
N GLU A 380 10.30 -0.33 -13.51
CA GLU A 380 9.18 -0.77 -12.66
C GLU A 380 9.35 -0.32 -11.20
N GLU A 381 10.60 -0.20 -10.76
CA GLU A 381 10.98 0.25 -9.42
C GLU A 381 11.91 1.47 -9.49
N PRO A 382 11.40 2.69 -9.25
CA PRO A 382 12.24 3.88 -9.22
C PRO A 382 13.18 3.84 -8.00
N PRO A 383 14.50 4.04 -8.17
CA PRO A 383 15.42 4.15 -7.04
C PRO A 383 15.15 5.43 -6.24
N SER A 384 15.69 5.53 -5.04
CA SER A 384 15.72 6.78 -4.28
C SER A 384 16.66 7.80 -4.91
N GLY A 385 16.37 9.10 -4.79
CA GLY A 385 17.26 10.17 -5.25
C GLY A 385 17.17 10.50 -6.74
N LEU A 386 16.09 10.08 -7.41
CA LEU A 386 15.79 10.51 -8.77
C LEU A 386 15.50 12.01 -8.83
N VAL A 387 15.84 12.61 -9.97
CA VAL A 387 15.48 13.98 -10.28
C VAL A 387 14.24 14.02 -11.16
N THR A 388 14.17 13.15 -12.17
CA THR A 388 12.97 12.97 -12.99
C THR A 388 12.60 11.50 -13.10
N TYR A 389 11.35 11.19 -13.39
CA TYR A 389 10.90 9.82 -13.65
C TYR A 389 9.93 9.80 -14.81
N HIS A 390 10.29 9.06 -15.86
CA HIS A 390 9.48 8.91 -17.06
C HIS A 390 8.71 7.59 -17.02
N ALA A 391 7.38 7.63 -16.94
CA ALA A 391 6.52 6.44 -16.91
C ALA A 391 6.33 5.76 -18.29
N ASN A 392 7.44 5.57 -19.00
CA ASN A 392 7.50 4.90 -20.29
C ASN A 392 7.22 3.39 -20.17
N TYR A 393 6.95 2.71 -21.30
CA TYR A 393 6.53 1.30 -21.37
C TYR A 393 5.23 0.97 -20.61
N ALA A 394 4.32 1.94 -20.53
CA ALA A 394 3.00 1.77 -19.94
C ALA A 394 1.97 2.59 -20.71
N ALA A 395 0.73 2.12 -20.75
CA ALA A 395 -0.39 2.81 -21.36
C ALA A 395 -1.51 3.03 -20.34
N ASN A 396 -2.22 4.16 -20.45
CA ASN A 396 -3.41 4.49 -19.66
C ASN A 396 -3.17 4.33 -18.14
N GLU A 397 -4.00 3.56 -17.44
CA GLU A 397 -3.92 3.33 -15.99
C GLU A 397 -2.57 2.77 -15.55
N ALA A 398 -1.90 1.93 -16.35
CA ALA A 398 -0.58 1.41 -16.00
C ALA A 398 0.48 2.53 -15.89
N LYS A 399 0.31 3.62 -16.65
CA LYS A 399 1.17 4.80 -16.56
C LYS A 399 0.91 5.54 -15.25
N ILE A 400 -0.36 5.69 -14.87
CA ILE A 400 -0.76 6.25 -13.58
C ILE A 400 -0.18 5.43 -12.42
N ASP A 401 -0.24 4.10 -12.50
CA ASP A 401 0.31 3.22 -11.47
C ASP A 401 1.83 3.36 -11.33
N LYS A 402 2.56 3.48 -12.45
CA LYS A 402 4.00 3.79 -12.40
C LYS A 402 4.28 5.13 -11.72
N LEU A 403 3.49 6.16 -12.03
CA LEU A 403 3.63 7.49 -11.41
C LEU A 403 3.28 7.48 -9.91
N LYS A 404 2.27 6.71 -9.51
CA LYS A 404 1.94 6.49 -8.09
C LYS A 404 3.08 5.79 -7.36
N LYS A 405 3.64 4.73 -7.95
CA LYS A 405 4.80 4.00 -7.40
C LYS A 405 6.04 4.90 -7.26
N ALA A 406 6.21 5.85 -8.18
CA ALA A 406 7.27 6.86 -8.11
C ALA A 406 6.96 8.02 -7.14
N GLY A 407 5.79 8.04 -6.49
CA GLY A 407 5.42 9.08 -5.51
C GLY A 407 5.08 10.45 -6.12
N VAL A 408 4.77 10.52 -7.42
CA VAL A 408 4.61 11.79 -8.17
C VAL A 408 3.21 12.02 -8.72
N TRP A 409 2.26 11.11 -8.49
CA TRP A 409 0.89 11.18 -9.03
C TRP A 409 -0.09 12.03 -8.21
N ASP A 410 0.19 12.30 -6.94
CA ASP A 410 -0.76 12.98 -6.06
C ASP A 410 -0.46 14.48 -5.89
N ALA A 411 0.16 15.10 -6.90
CA ALA A 411 0.47 16.53 -6.90
C ALA A 411 -0.73 17.39 -7.33
N TRP A 412 -1.78 16.80 -7.92
CA TRP A 412 -2.98 17.47 -8.39
C TRP A 412 -4.27 16.89 -7.80
N SER A 413 -5.12 17.75 -7.23
CA SER A 413 -6.47 17.39 -6.80
C SER A 413 -7.45 17.58 -7.95
N THR A 414 -8.03 16.48 -8.44
CA THR A 414 -9.06 16.56 -9.49
C THR A 414 -10.35 17.21 -8.98
N GLU A 415 -10.68 16.99 -7.70
CA GLU A 415 -11.88 17.55 -7.07
C GLU A 415 -11.75 19.06 -6.85
N GLU A 416 -10.63 19.51 -6.30
CA GLU A 416 -10.43 20.91 -5.96
C GLU A 416 -9.87 21.74 -7.12
N LYS A 417 -9.47 21.08 -8.22
CA LYS A 417 -8.79 21.69 -9.38
C LYS A 417 -7.63 22.61 -8.98
N LYS A 418 -6.81 22.18 -8.03
CA LYS A 418 -5.60 22.90 -7.60
C LYS A 418 -4.44 21.93 -7.35
N CYS A 419 -3.22 22.46 -7.44
CA CYS A 419 -2.04 21.72 -7.03
C CYS A 419 -2.07 21.49 -5.52
N ILE A 420 -1.83 20.26 -5.12
CA ILE A 420 -1.64 19.89 -3.73
C ILE A 420 -0.17 20.09 -3.45
N VAL A 421 0.16 21.13 -2.68
CA VAL A 421 1.52 21.35 -2.20
C VAL A 421 1.80 20.30 -1.13
N LYS A 422 2.15 19.09 -1.56
CA LYS A 422 2.85 18.13 -0.73
C LYS A 422 4.31 18.49 -0.87
N ASP A 423 4.93 19.07 0.14
CA ASP A 423 6.38 19.25 0.15
C ASP A 423 7.03 17.96 0.70
N PRO A 424 7.70 17.11 -0.11
CA PRO A 424 8.33 15.88 0.38
C PRO A 424 9.38 16.03 1.48
N GLN A 425 10.03 17.19 1.65
CA GLN A 425 10.84 17.40 2.86
C GLN A 425 9.97 17.64 4.09
N SER A 426 8.80 18.24 3.90
CA SER A 426 7.78 18.36 4.94
C SER A 426 7.13 16.99 5.25
N GLN A 427 6.88 16.10 4.28
CA GLN A 427 6.18 14.84 4.54
C GLN A 427 6.91 13.85 5.46
N LEU A 428 8.24 13.90 5.54
CA LEU A 428 8.96 13.03 6.49
C LEU A 428 8.78 13.46 7.95
N LEU A 429 8.29 14.69 8.22
CA LEU A 429 8.26 15.25 9.58
C LEU A 429 7.13 16.24 9.91
N THR A 430 6.20 16.54 8.98
CA THR A 430 5.01 17.34 9.26
C THR A 430 3.96 16.45 9.88
N VAL A 431 4.10 16.33 11.18
CA VAL A 431 3.00 16.03 12.07
C VAL A 431 1.95 17.12 11.89
N ASP A 432 0.67 16.76 11.91
CA ASP A 432 -0.40 17.73 11.93
C ASP A 432 -0.18 18.73 13.08
N ALA A 433 -0.32 20.04 12.82
CA ALA A 433 0.00 21.07 13.81
C ALA A 433 -0.84 20.95 15.10
N ASP A 434 -2.07 20.42 15.00
CA ASP A 434 -2.90 20.16 16.16
C ASP A 434 -2.45 18.88 16.89
N GLU A 435 -1.95 17.87 16.18
CA GLU A 435 -1.30 16.71 16.80
C GLU A 435 -0.02 17.10 17.55
N GLU A 436 0.85 17.94 16.97
CA GLU A 436 2.04 18.46 17.66
C GLU A 436 1.66 19.25 18.90
N ARG A 437 0.65 20.12 18.80
CA ARG A 437 0.15 20.89 19.94
C ARG A 437 -0.32 19.96 21.04
N ARG A 438 -1.05 18.90 20.71
CA ARG A 438 -1.53 17.91 21.68
C ARG A 438 -0.37 17.13 22.32
N VAL A 439 0.63 16.73 21.54
CA VAL A 439 1.85 16.11 22.08
C VAL A 439 2.54 17.07 23.05
N LEU A 440 2.74 18.31 22.63
CA LEU A 440 3.38 19.36 23.43
C LEU A 440 2.67 19.58 24.76
N ASP A 441 1.34 19.65 24.77
CA ASP A 441 0.54 19.88 25.97
C ASP A 441 0.70 18.72 26.97
N VAL A 442 0.59 17.48 26.49
CA VAL A 442 0.74 16.29 27.34
C VAL A 442 2.17 16.20 27.88
N VAL A 443 3.19 16.34 27.04
CA VAL A 443 4.58 16.17 27.50
C VAL A 443 5.04 17.31 28.41
N LYS A 444 4.57 18.55 28.21
CA LYS A 444 4.82 19.64 29.18
C LYS A 444 4.13 19.36 30.51
N LYS A 445 2.89 18.87 30.48
CA LYS A 445 2.17 18.47 31.71
C LYS A 445 2.87 17.33 32.44
N ARG A 446 3.55 16.43 31.73
CA ARG A 446 4.29 15.26 32.28
C ARG A 446 5.80 15.46 32.42
N ALA A 447 6.33 16.65 32.12
CA ALA A 447 7.74 16.95 32.32
C ALA A 447 8.07 16.95 33.81
N GLY A 448 9.18 16.31 34.21
CA GLY A 448 9.45 15.89 35.58
C GLY A 448 9.14 14.42 35.75
N VAL A 449 10.18 13.59 35.88
CA VAL A 449 10.06 12.11 35.97
C VAL A 449 9.27 11.65 37.20
N TYR A 450 9.18 12.50 38.23
CA TYR A 450 8.41 12.25 39.45
C TYR A 450 7.09 13.04 39.46
N LYS A 451 6.07 12.50 40.15
CA LYS A 451 4.82 13.21 40.43
C LYS A 451 5.06 14.46 41.28
N ASP A 452 5.96 14.37 42.26
CA ASP A 452 6.44 15.51 43.04
C ASP A 452 7.63 16.15 42.31
N LYS A 453 7.32 17.08 41.41
CA LYS A 453 8.31 17.74 40.55
C LYS A 453 9.18 18.72 41.31
N ASP A 454 8.65 19.30 42.38
CA ASP A 454 9.35 20.30 43.18
C ASP A 454 10.40 19.66 44.09
N ALA A 455 10.16 18.42 44.54
CA ALA A 455 11.15 17.62 45.27
C ALA A 455 12.32 17.14 44.38
N HIS A 456 12.13 17.11 43.05
CA HIS A 456 13.10 16.55 42.10
C HIS A 456 13.39 17.49 40.92
N PRO A 457 13.87 18.73 41.18
CA PRO A 457 14.09 19.74 40.15
C PRO A 457 15.16 19.31 39.12
N GLU A 458 16.06 18.40 39.48
CA GLU A 458 17.08 17.85 38.58
C GLU A 458 16.49 17.11 37.38
N PHE A 459 15.24 16.65 37.46
CA PHE A 459 14.53 15.95 36.39
C PHE A 459 13.42 16.80 35.75
N ALA A 460 13.26 18.08 36.11
CA ALA A 460 12.18 18.95 35.64
C ALA A 460 12.11 19.07 34.12
N SER A 461 13.21 18.79 33.43
CA SER A 461 13.33 18.82 31.98
C SER A 461 13.37 17.47 31.28
N VAL A 462 12.98 16.42 31.99
CA VAL A 462 12.98 15.06 31.47
C VAL A 462 11.56 14.52 31.54
N VAL A 463 11.11 13.87 30.47
CA VAL A 463 9.84 13.14 30.45
C VAL A 463 10.11 11.65 30.38
N LEU A 464 9.44 10.88 31.24
CA LEU A 464 9.39 9.42 31.15
C LEU A 464 8.31 9.03 30.14
N LEU A 465 8.67 8.21 29.18
CA LEU A 465 7.85 7.81 28.05
C LEU A 465 7.82 6.29 27.92
N THR A 466 6.66 5.71 27.70
CA THR A 466 6.50 4.31 27.30
C THR A 466 5.60 4.20 26.08
N ALA A 467 5.49 3.01 25.48
CA ALA A 467 4.64 2.75 24.33
C ALA A 467 3.82 1.47 24.54
N ALA A 468 2.55 1.52 24.18
CA ALA A 468 1.66 0.36 24.28
C ALA A 468 0.61 0.39 23.15
N ASN A 469 0.13 -0.80 22.80
CA ASN A 469 -1.13 -0.96 22.08
C ASN A 469 -2.11 -1.71 22.98
N TYR A 470 -3.39 -1.75 22.64
CA TYR A 470 -4.39 -2.32 23.53
C TYR A 470 -4.20 -3.84 23.75
N ALA A 471 -3.55 -4.54 22.83
CA ALA A 471 -3.30 -5.98 23.02
C ALA A 471 -2.25 -6.27 24.09
N TYR A 472 -1.35 -5.33 24.38
CA TYR A 472 -0.32 -5.43 25.43
C TYR A 472 -0.68 -4.65 26.70
N PHE A 473 -1.95 -4.25 26.86
CA PHE A 473 -2.35 -3.38 27.97
C PHE A 473 -2.19 -4.01 29.35
N SER A 474 -2.28 -5.33 29.48
CA SER A 474 -2.01 -6.02 30.75
C SER A 474 -0.53 -5.92 31.17
N ILE A 475 0.38 -5.94 30.20
CA ILE A 475 1.82 -5.70 30.43
C ILE A 475 2.02 -4.23 30.83
N TYR A 476 1.46 -3.30 30.06
CA TYR A 476 1.50 -1.87 30.39
C TYR A 476 0.91 -1.57 31.78
N ASN A 477 -0.19 -2.19 32.17
CA ASN A 477 -0.80 -1.96 33.48
C ASN A 477 0.09 -2.48 34.62
N ASN A 478 0.78 -3.60 34.43
CA ASN A 478 1.80 -4.05 35.38
C ASN A 478 2.97 -3.07 35.47
N TRP A 479 3.46 -2.59 34.32
CA TRP A 479 4.50 -1.57 34.26
C TRP A 479 4.08 -0.29 34.99
N ARG A 480 2.86 0.19 34.70
CA ARG A 480 2.25 1.35 35.36
C ARG A 480 2.22 1.18 36.86
N CYS A 481 1.74 0.05 37.37
CA CYS A 481 1.64 -0.17 38.81
C CYS A 481 3.00 -0.14 39.50
N ASN A 482 4.04 -0.67 38.84
CA ASN A 482 5.41 -0.57 39.35
C ASN A 482 5.94 0.87 39.30
N ALA A 483 5.72 1.60 38.22
CA ALA A 483 6.10 3.02 38.13
C ALA A 483 5.41 3.89 39.19
N GLU A 484 4.11 3.67 39.44
CA GLU A 484 3.35 4.40 40.45
C GLU A 484 3.84 4.15 41.87
N ARG A 485 4.29 2.92 42.17
CA ARG A 485 4.88 2.57 43.47
C ARG A 485 6.11 3.40 43.80
N HIS A 486 6.84 3.86 42.78
CA HIS A 486 8.02 4.71 42.93
C HIS A 486 7.73 6.20 42.73
N GLY A 487 6.45 6.61 42.71
CA GLY A 487 6.08 8.02 42.61
C GLY A 487 6.40 8.65 41.25
N LEU A 488 6.59 7.86 40.20
CA LEU A 488 6.95 8.35 38.87
C LEU A 488 5.75 8.95 38.13
N ASP A 489 5.98 9.91 37.24
CA ASP A 489 5.01 10.42 36.27
C ASP A 489 5.51 10.17 34.83
N TRP A 490 4.59 9.90 33.91
CA TRP A 490 4.93 9.48 32.55
C TRP A 490 3.85 9.84 31.53
N ALA A 491 4.22 9.80 30.25
CA ALA A 491 3.33 9.79 29.09
C ALA A 491 3.41 8.44 28.35
N VAL A 492 2.41 8.13 27.53
CA VAL A 492 2.31 6.85 26.82
C VAL A 492 2.02 7.06 25.34
N ILE A 493 2.87 6.52 24.47
CA ILE A 493 2.59 6.40 23.04
C ILE A 493 1.52 5.33 22.83
N ALA A 494 0.31 5.75 22.51
CA ALA A 494 -0.81 4.89 22.18
C ALA A 494 -0.73 4.48 20.71
N ASN A 495 -0.29 3.24 20.46
CA ASN A 495 -0.12 2.72 19.11
C ASN A 495 -1.44 2.35 18.43
N ASP A 496 -2.58 2.32 19.12
CA ASP A 496 -3.89 2.19 18.51
C ASP A 496 -4.92 3.07 19.22
N ASP A 497 -6.07 3.28 18.57
CA ASP A 497 -7.13 4.16 19.07
C ASP A 497 -7.68 3.67 20.42
N LYS A 498 -7.79 2.35 20.58
CA LYS A 498 -8.33 1.76 21.80
C LYS A 498 -7.41 1.96 23.00
N ALA A 499 -6.10 1.86 22.82
CA ALA A 499 -5.13 2.23 23.85
C ALA A 499 -5.26 3.71 24.21
N PHE A 500 -5.44 4.59 23.21
CA PHE A 500 -5.61 6.02 23.44
C PHE A 500 -6.90 6.33 24.22
N GLU A 501 -8.02 5.68 23.89
CA GLU A 501 -9.28 5.79 24.60
C GLU A 501 -9.15 5.42 26.09
N GLU A 502 -8.44 4.33 26.39
CA GLU A 502 -8.23 3.88 27.77
C GLU A 502 -7.24 4.77 28.56
N LEU A 503 -6.22 5.31 27.89
CA LEU A 503 -5.25 6.22 28.52
C LEU A 503 -5.84 7.61 28.78
N GLY A 504 -6.77 8.02 27.92
CA GLY A 504 -7.29 9.38 27.85
C GLY A 504 -6.26 10.40 27.34
N PRO A 505 -6.73 11.61 26.99
CA PRO A 505 -5.89 12.67 26.43
C PRO A 505 -4.85 13.22 27.41
N ASP A 506 -4.96 12.90 28.71
CA ASP A 506 -4.08 13.39 29.76
C ASP A 506 -2.75 12.63 29.88
N ARG A 507 -2.67 11.44 29.29
CA ARG A 507 -1.49 10.57 29.30
C ARG A 507 -1.18 9.96 27.94
N GLY A 508 -2.20 9.72 27.12
CA GLY A 508 -2.07 9.16 25.80
C GLY A 508 -1.51 10.17 24.80
N LEU A 509 -0.50 9.74 24.05
CA LEU A 509 0.00 10.36 22.84
C LEU A 509 -0.36 9.42 21.69
N LEU A 510 -1.34 9.78 20.86
CA LEU A 510 -1.64 8.95 19.69
C LEU A 510 -0.39 8.85 18.82
N ALA A 511 -0.04 7.63 18.41
CA ALA A 511 1.14 7.42 17.60
C ALA A 511 1.07 8.22 16.29
N ILE A 512 2.09 9.03 16.04
CA ILE A 512 2.24 9.78 14.79
C ILE A 512 2.89 8.86 13.77
N GLY A 513 2.05 8.15 13.01
CA GLY A 513 2.48 7.11 12.09
C GLY A 513 1.41 6.04 11.88
N GLU A 514 1.84 4.80 11.66
CA GLU A 514 0.91 3.68 11.50
C GLU A 514 0.36 3.27 12.87
N LYS A 515 -0.97 3.14 12.95
CA LYS A 515 -1.63 2.56 14.12
C LYS A 515 -1.45 1.05 14.11
N VAL A 516 -0.82 0.52 15.15
CA VAL A 516 -0.49 -0.89 15.30
C VAL A 516 -1.33 -1.53 16.40
N SER A 517 -2.43 -2.15 15.98
CA SER A 517 -3.28 -2.98 16.84
C SER A 517 -2.86 -4.45 16.87
N GLY A 518 -3.32 -5.17 17.91
CA GLY A 518 -3.10 -6.62 18.08
C GLY A 518 -1.75 -7.00 18.68
N MET A 519 -1.57 -8.28 19.01
CA MET A 519 -0.27 -8.81 19.45
C MET A 519 0.64 -8.98 18.23
N ASN A 520 1.86 -8.42 18.31
CA ASN A 520 2.84 -8.42 17.24
C ASN A 520 4.15 -8.99 17.77
N GLY A 521 4.50 -10.19 17.27
CA GLY A 521 5.75 -10.85 17.62
C GLY A 521 6.97 -10.20 16.99
N TRP A 522 8.14 -10.63 17.47
CA TRP A 522 9.44 -10.22 16.93
C TRP A 522 9.55 -10.54 15.44
N GLY A 523 10.05 -9.58 14.65
CA GLY A 523 10.21 -9.72 13.20
C GLY A 523 8.95 -9.51 12.36
N SER A 524 7.85 -9.01 12.95
CA SER A 524 6.65 -8.62 12.20
C SER A 524 6.73 -7.17 11.73
N ALA A 525 6.29 -6.88 10.51
CA ALA A 525 6.23 -5.52 9.93
C ALA A 525 5.50 -4.49 10.83
N LYS A 526 4.56 -5.00 11.63
CA LYS A 526 3.82 -4.22 12.62
C LYS A 526 4.69 -3.83 13.82
N LEU A 527 5.57 -4.70 14.29
CA LEU A 527 6.53 -4.36 15.35
C LEU A 527 7.50 -3.28 14.88
N ASP A 528 7.92 -3.30 13.62
CA ASP A 528 8.79 -2.24 13.07
C ASP A 528 8.08 -0.89 13.03
N SER A 529 6.76 -0.91 12.79
CA SER A 529 5.93 0.29 12.89
C SER A 529 5.84 0.82 14.32
N VAL A 530 5.80 -0.05 15.33
CA VAL A 530 5.91 0.37 16.75
C VAL A 530 7.28 0.98 17.03
N GLY A 531 8.36 0.35 16.56
CA GLY A 531 9.73 0.86 16.68
C GLY A 531 9.91 2.23 16.02
N ARG A 532 9.34 2.41 14.83
CA ARG A 532 9.28 3.71 14.13
C ARG A 532 8.52 4.75 14.95
N ASN A 533 7.30 4.44 15.40
CA ASN A 533 6.46 5.36 16.18
C ASN A 533 7.19 5.84 17.44
N LYS A 534 7.92 4.95 18.10
CA LYS A 534 8.80 5.24 19.24
C LYS A 534 9.90 6.25 18.89
N MET A 535 10.72 5.97 17.86
CA MET A 535 11.81 6.87 17.48
C MET A 535 11.30 8.24 17.01
N PHE A 536 10.20 8.23 16.25
CA PHE A 536 9.56 9.43 15.74
C PHE A 536 8.97 10.30 16.86
N MET A 537 8.33 9.69 17.86
CA MET A 537 7.79 10.44 19.00
C MET A 537 8.90 11.04 19.87
N VAL A 538 10.00 10.30 20.10
CA VAL A 538 11.17 10.81 20.81
C VAL A 538 11.74 12.04 20.09
N LEU A 539 11.93 11.95 18.76
CA LEU A 539 12.33 13.08 17.93
C LEU A 539 11.38 14.27 18.05
N THR A 540 10.08 14.01 17.94
CA THR A 540 9.03 15.03 18.01
C THR A 540 9.11 15.79 19.34
N ILE A 541 9.16 15.08 20.47
CA ILE A 541 9.24 15.67 21.81
C ILE A 541 10.50 16.52 21.98
N MET A 542 11.67 16.01 21.58
CA MET A 542 12.92 16.78 21.66
C MET A 542 12.85 18.06 20.82
N ARG A 543 12.22 18.00 19.65
CA ARG A 543 12.07 19.14 18.73
C ARG A 543 11.12 20.20 19.27
N ILE A 544 9.91 19.80 19.69
CA ILE A 544 8.83 20.76 19.99
C ILE A 544 8.80 21.20 21.46
N ALA A 545 9.30 20.38 22.38
CA ALA A 545 9.24 20.65 23.82
C ALA A 545 10.61 20.97 24.44
N ASP A 546 11.72 20.72 23.74
CA ASP A 546 13.09 20.87 24.26
C ASP A 546 13.32 20.13 25.60
N LEU A 547 12.75 18.93 25.68
CA LEU A 547 12.86 18.02 26.83
C LEU A 547 13.80 16.86 26.51
N GLY A 548 14.51 16.38 27.53
CA GLY A 548 15.11 15.05 27.48
C GLY A 548 14.03 13.98 27.60
N VAL A 549 14.23 12.83 26.98
CA VAL A 549 13.28 11.72 26.98
C VAL A 549 13.97 10.51 27.58
N VAL A 550 13.37 9.94 28.63
CA VAL A 550 13.66 8.56 29.06
C VAL A 550 12.58 7.69 28.46
N PHE A 551 12.95 6.82 27.54
CA PHE A 551 12.02 5.87 26.94
C PHE A 551 12.19 4.48 27.57
N THR A 552 11.08 3.81 27.86
CA THR A 552 11.04 2.41 28.31
C THR A 552 9.94 1.63 27.61
N ASP A 553 10.25 0.44 27.09
CA ASP A 553 9.24 -0.51 26.64
C ASP A 553 8.39 -0.96 27.85
N ALA A 554 7.12 -1.30 27.58
CA ALA A 554 6.18 -1.71 28.63
C ALA A 554 6.60 -3.03 29.32
N ASP A 555 7.47 -3.84 28.72
CA ASP A 555 8.03 -5.06 29.30
C ASP A 555 9.38 -4.86 29.98
N ASN A 556 9.80 -3.62 30.22
CA ASN A 556 10.90 -3.27 31.13
C ASN A 556 10.35 -2.80 32.48
N MET A 557 10.23 -3.73 33.43
CA MET A 557 9.61 -3.49 34.75
C MET A 557 10.58 -2.83 35.72
N PHE A 558 10.03 -1.95 36.58
CA PHE A 558 10.77 -1.31 37.67
C PHE A 558 10.58 -2.10 38.96
N LEU A 559 11.68 -2.57 39.55
CA LEU A 559 11.70 -3.22 40.86
C LEU A 559 12.09 -2.23 41.97
N GLY A 560 12.94 -1.28 41.61
CA GLY A 560 13.29 -0.10 42.39
C GLY A 560 13.12 1.16 41.54
N ASP A 561 13.37 2.31 42.16
CA ASP A 561 13.38 3.59 41.45
C ASP A 561 14.67 3.72 40.62
N PRO A 562 14.60 3.72 39.27
CA PRO A 562 15.79 3.83 38.42
C PRO A 562 16.43 5.22 38.43
N PHE A 563 15.80 6.21 39.07
CA PHE A 563 16.25 7.60 39.15
C PHE A 563 16.75 8.00 40.55
N ALA A 564 16.61 7.10 41.53
CA ALA A 564 17.09 7.32 42.90
C ALA A 564 18.60 7.59 42.95
N GLN A 565 19.05 8.28 44.00
CA GLN A 565 20.47 8.57 44.22
C GLN A 565 21.27 7.27 44.44
N GLY A 566 22.42 7.13 43.78
CA GLY A 566 23.23 5.92 43.82
C GLY A 566 22.79 4.83 42.84
N VAL A 567 21.72 5.08 42.07
CA VAL A 567 21.32 4.22 40.96
C VAL A 567 21.88 4.78 39.66
N HIS A 568 22.49 3.90 38.85
CA HIS A 568 23.32 4.27 37.71
C HIS A 568 22.63 5.22 36.72
N LEU A 569 21.38 4.95 36.31
CA LEU A 569 20.67 5.82 35.35
C LEU A 569 20.40 7.23 35.90
N GLY A 570 19.86 7.34 37.12
CA GLY A 570 19.59 8.63 37.77
C GLY A 570 20.85 9.49 37.92
N ASP A 571 21.96 8.88 38.32
CA ASP A 571 23.23 9.59 38.48
C ASP A 571 23.85 10.02 37.14
N LEU A 572 23.72 9.21 36.08
CA LEU A 572 24.15 9.59 34.74
C LEU A 572 23.35 10.78 34.20
N ILE A 573 22.03 10.82 34.42
CA ILE A 573 21.18 11.96 34.01
C ILE A 573 21.55 13.21 34.83
N ARG A 574 21.62 13.11 36.16
CA ARG A 574 22.02 14.21 37.06
C ARG A 574 23.38 14.82 36.71
N SER A 575 24.29 14.03 36.16
CA SER A 575 25.61 14.52 35.76
C SER A 575 25.57 15.57 34.64
N GLY A 576 24.53 15.58 33.80
CA GLY A 576 24.45 16.44 32.62
C GLY A 576 25.54 16.19 31.57
N LYS A 577 26.32 15.10 31.68
CA LYS A 577 27.50 14.85 30.84
C LYS A 577 27.19 14.14 29.53
N TYR A 578 26.06 13.43 29.43
CA TYR A 578 25.78 12.51 28.32
C TYR A 578 24.59 12.99 27.50
N ASP A 579 24.72 12.88 26.18
CA ASP A 579 23.68 13.19 25.21
C ASP A 579 22.74 11.98 25.01
N TYR A 580 23.26 10.76 25.23
CA TYR A 580 22.54 9.49 25.15
C TYR A 580 23.00 8.49 26.23
N VAL A 581 22.08 7.83 26.92
CA VAL A 581 22.37 6.74 27.87
C VAL A 581 21.50 5.54 27.52
N TYR A 582 22.04 4.32 27.52
CA TYR A 582 21.32 3.16 27.01
C TYR A 582 21.55 1.89 27.82
N GLN A 583 20.59 0.97 27.77
CA GLN A 583 20.69 -0.33 28.39
C GLN A 583 21.49 -1.27 27.49
N GLU A 584 22.48 -2.01 28.00
CA GLU A 584 23.19 -2.99 27.15
C GLU A 584 22.27 -4.14 26.71
N GLU A 585 22.49 -4.66 25.52
CA GLU A 585 21.77 -5.81 25.01
C GLU A 585 22.58 -7.10 25.29
N LEU A 586 22.35 -7.70 26.45
CA LEU A 586 23.09 -8.88 26.91
C LEU A 586 22.12 -10.01 27.26
N ALA A 587 22.10 -11.10 26.50
CA ALA A 587 21.25 -12.27 26.78
C ALA A 587 21.63 -13.04 28.05
N LYS A 588 22.82 -12.78 28.62
CA LYS A 588 23.34 -13.40 29.84
C LYS A 588 24.09 -12.36 30.68
N ALA A 589 24.25 -12.66 31.97
CA ALA A 589 25.06 -11.84 32.85
C ALA A 589 26.50 -11.72 32.31
N PRO A 590 27.04 -10.49 32.20
CA PRO A 590 28.43 -10.30 31.81
C PRO A 590 29.38 -10.68 32.95
N ALA A 591 30.68 -10.75 32.66
CA ALA A 591 31.70 -10.92 33.69
C ALA A 591 31.81 -9.65 34.56
N LYS A 592 32.36 -9.76 35.79
CA LYS A 592 32.48 -8.61 36.72
C LYS A 592 33.38 -7.49 36.18
N ASP A 593 34.30 -7.82 35.30
CA ASP A 593 35.25 -6.94 34.63
C ASP A 593 34.85 -6.62 33.18
N HIS A 594 33.57 -6.79 32.84
CA HIS A 594 33.03 -6.50 31.52
C HIS A 594 33.25 -5.05 31.11
N VAL A 595 33.85 -4.89 29.92
CA VAL A 595 34.06 -3.59 29.29
C VAL A 595 33.04 -3.43 28.18
N VAL A 596 32.32 -2.32 28.23
CA VAL A 596 31.25 -1.99 27.30
C VAL A 596 31.85 -1.74 25.90
N PRO A 597 31.43 -2.47 24.86
CA PRO A 597 32.01 -2.32 23.52
C PRO A 597 31.53 -1.05 22.77
N GLY A 598 30.39 -0.50 23.21
CA GLY A 598 29.79 0.73 22.68
C GLY A 598 29.26 0.64 21.25
N ASP A 599 29.24 -0.55 20.65
CA ASP A 599 28.84 -0.80 19.26
C ASP A 599 27.42 -1.38 19.13
N GLY A 600 26.76 -1.65 20.25
CA GLY A 600 25.42 -2.19 20.34
C GLY A 600 24.80 -1.99 21.73
N GLY A 601 23.49 -2.11 21.78
CA GLY A 601 22.68 -1.90 22.99
C GLY A 601 21.19 -2.04 22.72
N ASN A 602 20.40 -2.03 23.78
CA ASN A 602 18.97 -2.15 23.71
C ASN A 602 18.31 -0.78 23.56
N THR A 603 17.39 -0.62 22.60
CA THR A 603 16.62 0.63 22.46
C THR A 603 15.32 0.62 23.25
N GLY A 604 14.99 -0.46 23.95
CA GLY A 604 13.80 -0.55 24.79
C GLY A 604 13.96 0.09 26.17
N PHE A 605 15.15 0.53 26.56
CA PHE A 605 15.33 1.40 27.71
C PHE A 605 16.53 2.35 27.52
N PHE A 606 16.26 3.64 27.35
CA PHE A 606 17.31 4.65 27.10
C PHE A 606 16.90 6.06 27.53
N TYR A 607 17.88 6.96 27.60
CA TYR A 607 17.72 8.40 27.76
C TYR A 607 18.39 9.13 26.58
N ALA A 608 17.72 10.14 26.03
CA ALA A 608 18.27 11.03 24.99
C ALA A 608 17.89 12.49 25.31
N THR A 609 18.79 13.45 25.04
CA THR A 609 18.50 14.86 25.32
C THR A 609 19.04 15.84 24.29
N PRO A 610 18.25 16.83 23.83
CA PRO A 610 18.71 17.91 22.96
C PRO A 610 19.40 19.05 23.72
N ARG A 611 19.35 19.04 25.05
CA ARG A 611 19.85 20.16 25.89
C ARG A 611 21.35 20.23 25.97
N ASN A 612 21.99 19.06 26.07
CA ASN A 612 23.44 18.96 26.09
C ASN A 612 24.02 19.20 24.69
N ASN A 613 23.28 18.79 23.65
CA ASN A 613 23.65 19.00 22.27
C ASN A 613 22.42 18.99 21.34
N LYS A 614 22.12 20.12 20.69
CA LYS A 614 20.98 20.25 19.78
C LYS A 614 21.08 19.34 18.56
N LYS A 615 22.28 18.88 18.22
CA LYS A 615 22.51 17.90 17.15
C LYS A 615 21.87 16.53 17.41
N MET A 616 21.46 16.24 18.65
CA MET A 616 20.67 15.04 18.94
C MET A 616 19.33 15.03 18.20
N ILE A 617 18.72 16.20 17.94
CA ILE A 617 17.52 16.29 17.09
C ILE A 617 17.85 15.81 15.69
N SER A 618 18.93 16.34 15.08
CA SER A 618 19.38 15.91 13.75
C SER A 618 19.77 14.44 13.70
N PHE A 619 20.38 13.89 14.76
CA PHE A 619 20.74 12.48 14.82
C PHE A 619 19.50 11.58 14.82
N PHE A 620 18.48 11.91 15.62
CA PHE A 620 17.23 11.15 15.61
C PHE A 620 16.44 11.34 14.29
N THR A 621 16.57 12.49 13.63
CA THR A 621 16.06 12.68 12.26
C THR A 621 16.70 11.67 11.30
N ASP A 622 18.02 11.48 11.36
CA ASP A 622 18.72 10.49 10.52
C ASP A 622 18.32 9.04 10.88
N VAL A 623 18.10 8.74 12.16
CA VAL A 623 17.58 7.43 12.61
C VAL A 623 16.20 7.16 12.02
N VAL A 624 15.26 8.09 12.16
CA VAL A 624 13.90 7.97 11.62
C VAL A 624 13.93 7.81 10.10
N ALA A 625 14.74 8.62 9.40
CA ALA A 625 14.88 8.54 7.95
C ALA A 625 15.44 7.17 7.51
N GLU A 626 16.40 6.60 8.25
CA GLU A 626 16.93 5.27 7.96
C GLU A 626 15.91 4.16 8.26
N VAL A 627 15.11 4.29 9.33
CA VAL A 627 13.99 3.38 9.62
C VAL A 627 12.99 3.38 8.46
N ASP A 628 12.59 4.56 7.99
CA ASP A 628 11.65 4.70 6.88
C ASP A 628 12.21 4.14 5.58
N ARG A 629 13.49 4.41 5.29
CA ARG A 629 14.19 3.86 4.12
C ARG A 629 14.22 2.33 4.13
N GLN A 630 14.63 1.71 5.24
CA GLN A 630 14.67 0.25 5.35
C GLN A 630 13.28 -0.37 5.30
N ARG A 631 12.29 0.32 5.87
CA ARG A 631 10.87 -0.06 5.81
C ARG A 631 10.35 -0.14 4.39
N GLU A 632 10.61 0.89 3.60
CA GLU A 632 10.30 0.90 2.18
C GLU A 632 11.05 -0.21 1.43
N ASP A 633 12.34 -0.40 1.71
CA ASP A 633 13.14 -1.45 1.07
C ASP A 633 12.59 -2.85 1.34
N ALA A 634 12.21 -3.19 2.58
CA ALA A 634 11.68 -4.51 2.89
C ALA A 634 10.26 -4.72 2.35
N PHE A 635 9.43 -3.67 2.33
CA PHE A 635 8.14 -3.70 1.67
C PHE A 635 8.30 -4.01 0.16
N ARG A 636 9.33 -3.45 -0.49
CA ARG A 636 9.68 -3.72 -1.89
C ARG A 636 10.18 -5.15 -2.11
N ARG A 637 10.88 -5.76 -1.15
CA ARG A 637 11.47 -7.12 -1.28
C ARG A 637 10.52 -8.30 -0.98
N PHE A 638 9.21 -8.11 -1.04
CA PHE A 638 8.20 -9.19 -0.88
C PHE A 638 8.37 -10.03 0.40
N GLY A 639 8.43 -9.36 1.56
CA GLY A 639 8.30 -10.02 2.87
C GLY A 639 9.61 -10.43 3.55
N GLU A 640 10.75 -9.86 3.14
CA GLU A 640 11.96 -9.93 3.96
C GLU A 640 11.73 -9.24 5.31
N ARG A 641 12.33 -9.80 6.36
CA ARG A 641 12.25 -9.26 7.72
C ARG A 641 12.83 -7.86 7.73
N LEU A 642 12.11 -6.93 8.33
CA LEU A 642 12.66 -5.63 8.68
C LEU A 642 13.62 -5.76 9.85
N GLY A 643 14.61 -4.87 9.89
CA GLY A 643 15.34 -4.60 11.11
C GLY A 643 14.43 -3.84 12.06
N ALA A 644 14.28 -4.34 13.29
CA ALA A 644 13.67 -3.55 14.37
C ALA A 644 14.41 -2.20 14.53
N ASP A 645 13.79 -1.24 15.23
CA ASP A 645 14.39 0.07 15.52
C ASP A 645 15.81 -0.02 16.12
N GLN A 646 16.07 -1.07 16.90
CA GLN A 646 17.35 -1.30 17.56
C GLN A 646 18.52 -1.55 16.59
N PRO A 647 18.51 -2.57 15.70
CA PRO A 647 19.54 -2.71 14.67
C PRO A 647 19.80 -1.44 13.86
N ILE A 648 18.72 -0.72 13.51
CA ILE A 648 18.80 0.48 12.67
C ILE A 648 19.46 1.63 13.42
N PHE A 649 19.07 1.88 14.66
CA PHE A 649 19.69 2.89 15.52
C PHE A 649 21.21 2.66 15.62
N TRP A 650 21.62 1.42 15.90
CA TRP A 650 23.03 1.09 16.04
C TRP A 650 23.80 1.10 14.73
N GLN A 651 23.17 0.82 13.60
CA GLN A 651 23.76 1.02 12.28
C GLN A 651 24.09 2.50 12.04
N VAL A 652 23.18 3.42 12.38
CA VAL A 652 23.42 4.87 12.27
C VAL A 652 24.54 5.30 13.22
N MET A 653 24.56 4.76 14.45
CA MET A 653 25.62 5.02 15.43
C MET A 653 26.99 4.50 14.96
N GLN A 654 27.05 3.29 14.39
CA GLN A 654 28.28 2.73 13.82
C GLN A 654 28.77 3.55 12.61
N LYS A 655 27.84 4.04 11.76
CA LYS A 655 28.18 4.97 10.68
C LYS A 655 28.84 6.22 11.24
N LEU A 656 28.31 6.80 12.33
CA LEU A 656 28.92 7.94 13.00
C LEU A 656 30.32 7.63 13.56
N ARG A 657 30.48 6.49 14.26
CA ARG A 657 31.79 6.03 14.77
C ARG A 657 32.84 5.86 13.67
N SER A 658 32.41 5.41 12.49
CA SER A 658 33.30 5.09 11.36
C SER A 658 33.76 6.31 10.54
N THR A 659 33.24 7.52 10.83
CA THR A 659 33.54 8.73 10.05
C THR A 659 34.99 9.21 10.13
N GLY A 660 35.72 8.85 11.19
CA GLY A 660 37.09 9.30 11.41
C GLY A 660 37.23 10.82 11.52
N GLY A 661 36.27 11.51 12.17
CA GLY A 661 36.27 12.96 12.36
C GLY A 661 35.64 13.78 11.23
N LYS A 662 35.09 13.12 10.21
CA LYS A 662 34.24 13.74 9.18
C LYS A 662 32.82 13.94 9.72
N VAL A 663 32.07 14.85 9.10
CA VAL A 663 30.66 15.07 9.44
C VAL A 663 29.85 13.79 9.12
N GLY A 664 29.27 13.19 10.15
CA GLY A 664 28.42 12.01 10.10
C GLY A 664 26.95 12.32 10.40
N PRO A 665 26.16 11.28 10.74
CA PRO A 665 24.78 11.44 11.18
C PRO A 665 24.62 12.47 12.30
N GLY A 666 23.54 13.23 12.25
CA GLY A 666 23.26 14.34 13.15
C GLY A 666 24.21 15.52 13.02
N SER A 667 25.07 15.55 12.00
CA SER A 667 26.19 16.50 11.89
C SER A 667 27.22 16.41 13.02
N PHE A 668 27.28 15.27 13.70
CA PHE A 668 28.36 14.94 14.64
C PHE A 668 29.63 14.54 13.90
N ARG A 669 30.79 14.74 14.51
CA ARG A 669 32.10 14.35 13.96
C ARG A 669 32.74 13.22 14.74
N CYS A 670 32.52 13.20 16.05
CA CYS A 670 33.12 12.24 16.97
C CYS A 670 32.05 11.66 17.90
N VAL A 671 32.38 10.52 18.52
CA VAL A 671 31.64 10.01 19.67
C VAL A 671 32.59 9.77 20.84
N HIS A 672 32.04 9.81 22.05
CA HIS A 672 32.78 9.56 23.28
C HIS A 672 31.93 8.67 24.18
N LEU A 673 32.32 7.39 24.28
CA LEU A 673 31.73 6.44 25.23
C LEU A 673 32.30 6.72 26.62
N CYS A 674 31.47 6.64 27.66
CA CYS A 674 31.96 6.77 29.03
C CYS A 674 33.11 5.80 29.32
N SER A 675 34.11 6.28 30.08
CA SER A 675 35.31 5.51 30.41
C SER A 675 36.20 5.13 29.21
N SER A 676 35.95 5.66 28.01
CA SER A 676 36.83 5.54 26.83
C SER A 676 37.39 6.90 26.41
N THR A 677 38.38 6.90 25.52
CA THR A 677 38.74 8.11 24.78
C THR A 677 37.72 8.37 23.66
N ALA A 678 37.57 9.63 23.24
CA ALA A 678 36.76 9.97 22.08
C ALA A 678 37.35 9.37 20.80
N THR A 679 36.51 9.06 19.81
CA THR A 679 36.95 8.45 18.53
C THR A 679 37.80 9.39 17.66
N CYS A 680 37.78 10.69 17.93
CA CYS A 680 38.58 11.72 17.28
C CYS A 680 38.59 13.01 18.11
N GLU A 681 39.46 13.95 17.76
CA GLU A 681 39.48 15.29 18.33
C GLU A 681 38.42 16.17 17.63
N ALA A 682 37.43 16.62 18.40
CA ALA A 682 36.45 17.62 17.97
C ALA A 682 35.94 18.44 19.17
N SER A 683 35.19 19.49 18.89
CA SER A 683 34.53 20.28 19.94
C SER A 683 33.51 19.41 20.70
N GLN A 684 33.13 19.84 21.91
CA GLN A 684 32.07 19.18 22.66
C GLN A 684 30.73 19.18 21.90
N GLU A 685 30.43 20.24 21.15
CA GLU A 685 29.25 20.34 20.30
C GLU A 685 29.31 19.39 19.08
N ASP A 686 30.50 19.03 18.63
CA ASP A 686 30.70 18.07 17.53
C ASP A 686 30.88 16.61 18.00
N THR A 687 30.84 16.38 19.31
CA THR A 687 31.08 15.06 19.91
C THR A 687 29.83 14.53 20.60
N MET A 688 29.29 13.41 20.13
CA MET A 688 28.18 12.75 20.81
C MET A 688 28.70 11.95 22.01
N ARG A 689 28.35 12.35 23.22
CA ARG A 689 28.75 11.69 24.47
C ARG A 689 27.67 10.71 24.89
N TYR A 690 28.05 9.45 25.12
CA TYR A 690 27.09 8.42 25.46
C TYR A 690 27.64 7.44 26.50
N CYS A 691 26.76 6.77 27.24
CA CYS A 691 27.15 5.81 28.26
C CYS A 691 26.16 4.64 28.34
N SER A 692 26.64 3.45 28.69
CA SER A 692 25.73 2.36 29.04
C SER A 692 25.29 2.46 30.49
N MET A 693 24.12 1.88 30.78
CA MET A 693 23.69 1.60 32.16
C MET A 693 24.41 0.36 32.69
N ASP A 694 24.59 0.27 34.02
CA ASP A 694 25.11 -0.93 34.66
C ASP A 694 24.21 -2.14 34.34
N PRO A 695 24.72 -3.18 33.65
CA PRO A 695 23.92 -4.33 33.23
C PRO A 695 23.45 -5.21 34.40
N PHE A 696 24.06 -5.12 35.59
CA PHE A 696 23.60 -5.83 36.79
C PHE A 696 22.43 -5.13 37.46
N MET A 697 22.39 -3.79 37.42
CA MET A 697 21.23 -3.01 37.89
C MET A 697 20.09 -3.02 36.86
N HIS A 698 20.42 -3.11 35.56
CA HIS A 698 19.46 -3.01 34.46
C HIS A 698 19.55 -4.19 33.47
N PRO A 699 19.38 -5.45 33.90
CA PRO A 699 19.51 -6.64 33.05
C PRO A 699 18.46 -6.74 31.93
N THR A 700 18.87 -7.28 30.77
CA THR A 700 18.02 -7.58 29.61
C THR A 700 17.86 -9.06 29.36
N GLY A 701 16.69 -9.62 29.63
CA GLY A 701 16.34 -10.95 29.17
C GLY A 701 17.11 -12.09 29.84
N TRP A 702 17.73 -11.86 31.00
CA TRP A 702 18.42 -12.92 31.75
C TRP A 702 17.40 -13.87 32.37
N GLU A 703 17.66 -15.18 32.25
CA GLU A 703 16.81 -16.22 32.85
C GLU A 703 16.83 -16.21 34.39
N THR A 704 17.93 -15.73 34.98
CA THR A 704 18.15 -15.62 36.42
C THR A 704 18.79 -14.27 36.72
N PRO A 705 17.99 -13.19 36.77
CA PRO A 705 18.54 -11.86 37.00
C PRO A 705 18.97 -11.69 38.48
N PRO A 706 19.95 -10.83 38.78
CA PRO A 706 20.47 -10.65 40.14
C PRO A 706 19.42 -10.04 41.07
N GLU A 707 19.46 -10.38 42.36
CA GLU A 707 18.48 -9.89 43.34
C GLU A 707 18.49 -8.36 43.47
N GLU A 708 19.66 -7.73 43.38
CA GLU A 708 19.88 -6.28 43.55
C GLU A 708 19.51 -5.43 42.31
N ARG A 709 18.88 -6.02 41.29
CA ARG A 709 18.47 -5.29 40.08
C ARG A 709 17.43 -4.21 40.38
N VAL A 710 17.54 -3.09 39.68
CA VAL A 710 16.58 -1.98 39.77
C VAL A 710 15.50 -2.09 38.71
N THR A 711 15.85 -2.56 37.51
CA THR A 711 14.90 -2.81 36.43
C THR A 711 15.09 -4.19 35.83
N TYR A 712 14.07 -4.74 35.16
CA TYR A 712 14.20 -5.99 34.41
C TYR A 712 13.44 -5.91 33.09
N HIS A 713 14.17 -6.04 31.98
CA HIS A 713 13.60 -6.02 30.64
C HIS A 713 13.41 -7.45 30.13
N ALA A 714 12.16 -7.86 29.86
CA ALA A 714 11.83 -9.19 29.32
C ALA A 714 12.15 -9.36 27.82
N ASN A 715 13.30 -8.84 27.38
CA ASN A 715 13.80 -8.97 26.03
C ASN A 715 14.05 -10.44 25.64
N TYR A 716 14.07 -10.74 24.33
CA TYR A 716 14.18 -12.09 23.75
C TYR A 716 13.01 -13.04 24.04
N ALA A 717 11.84 -12.50 24.37
CA ALA A 717 10.60 -13.26 24.48
C ALA A 717 9.52 -12.62 23.58
N ALA A 718 8.64 -13.44 22.99
CA ALA A 718 7.56 -12.97 22.15
C ALA A 718 6.20 -13.21 22.81
N ASN A 719 5.25 -12.30 22.61
CA ASN A 719 3.87 -12.46 23.05
C ASN A 719 3.77 -12.83 24.55
N MET A 720 3.09 -13.94 24.85
CA MET A 720 2.85 -14.41 26.22
C MET A 720 4.11 -14.92 26.92
N ASP A 721 5.17 -15.27 26.18
CA ASP A 721 6.44 -15.69 26.79
C ASP A 721 7.08 -14.53 27.58
N LYS A 722 6.78 -13.27 27.19
CA LYS A 722 7.19 -12.09 27.98
C LYS A 722 6.60 -12.16 29.38
N ILE A 723 5.32 -12.53 29.51
CA ILE A 723 4.63 -12.64 30.80
C ILE A 723 5.28 -13.74 31.65
N ALA A 724 5.53 -14.92 31.07
CA ALA A 724 6.19 -16.00 31.78
C ALA A 724 7.58 -15.59 32.29
N LYS A 725 8.32 -14.83 31.49
CA LYS A 725 9.64 -14.31 31.85
C LYS A 725 9.57 -13.26 32.97
N LEU A 726 8.60 -12.37 32.93
CA LEU A 726 8.32 -11.39 33.99
C LEU A 726 7.88 -12.07 35.29
N GLN A 727 7.06 -13.12 35.21
CA GLN A 727 6.66 -13.94 36.36
C GLN A 727 7.85 -14.63 37.00
N LYS A 728 8.70 -15.26 36.18
CA LYS A 728 9.93 -15.91 36.66
C LYS A 728 10.91 -14.92 37.30
N ALA A 729 10.98 -13.71 36.75
CA ALA A 729 11.74 -12.62 37.35
C ALA A 729 11.04 -11.97 38.56
N GLY A 730 9.88 -12.45 39.00
CA GLY A 730 9.18 -11.94 40.18
C GLY A 730 8.68 -10.49 40.05
N VAL A 731 8.46 -10.01 38.83
CA VAL A 731 8.06 -8.62 38.52
C VAL A 731 6.69 -8.51 37.84
N TRP A 732 5.99 -9.64 37.73
CA TRP A 732 4.60 -9.71 37.31
C TRP A 732 3.67 -9.66 38.53
N ASP A 733 2.37 -9.48 38.32
CA ASP A 733 1.31 -9.42 39.34
C ASP A 733 1.16 -8.11 40.12
N ALA A 734 1.81 -7.02 39.70
CA ALA A 734 1.55 -5.69 40.25
C ALA A 734 0.15 -5.17 39.88
N TRP A 735 -0.41 -5.61 38.75
CA TRP A 735 -1.77 -5.32 38.31
C TRP A 735 -2.71 -6.52 38.52
N SER A 736 -3.95 -6.24 38.91
CA SER A 736 -5.02 -7.22 39.03
C SER A 736 -6.08 -6.97 37.96
N GLU A 737 -6.22 -7.90 37.01
CA GLU A 737 -7.29 -7.85 36.01
C GLU A 737 -8.69 -7.93 36.65
N GLN A 738 -8.82 -8.63 37.78
CA GLN A 738 -10.10 -8.78 38.47
C GLN A 738 -10.60 -7.47 39.08
N SER A 739 -9.72 -6.72 39.74
CA SER A 739 -10.09 -5.45 40.38
C SER A 739 -9.88 -4.25 39.47
N LYS A 740 -9.32 -4.45 38.28
CA LYS A 740 -8.82 -3.37 37.41
C LYS A 740 -8.02 -2.33 38.20
N GLY A 741 -7.14 -2.80 39.09
CA GLY A 741 -6.37 -1.96 40.02
C GLY A 741 -4.98 -2.51 40.32
N CYS A 742 -4.09 -1.65 40.80
CA CYS A 742 -2.77 -2.05 41.28
C CYS A 742 -2.87 -2.76 42.63
N LYS A 743 -2.16 -3.88 42.80
CA LYS A 743 -2.12 -4.61 44.07
C LYS A 743 -1.27 -3.85 45.09
N GLY A 744 -1.85 -3.59 46.26
CA GLY A 744 -1.16 -2.93 47.38
C GLY A 744 -1.38 -1.42 47.49
N SER A 745 -2.26 -0.81 46.69
CA SER A 745 -2.63 0.61 46.85
C SER A 745 -3.80 0.86 47.82
N ALA A 746 -4.18 -0.14 48.63
CA ALA A 746 -5.17 0.01 49.69
C ALA A 746 -4.63 -0.57 51.00
N GLU A 747 -4.37 0.30 51.97
CA GLU A 747 -4.52 -0.05 53.37
C GLU A 747 -5.98 -0.51 53.57
N GLY A 748 -6.20 -1.76 53.97
CA GLY A 748 -7.53 -2.23 54.44
C GLY A 748 -7.99 -3.60 53.94
N GLU A 749 -7.89 -4.57 54.86
CA GLU A 749 -8.69 -5.80 55.01
C GLU A 749 -8.69 -6.91 53.93
N VAL A 750 -8.21 -8.07 54.39
CA VAL A 750 -8.20 -9.38 53.72
C VAL A 750 -9.59 -10.03 53.80
N ALA A 751 -10.29 -10.13 52.67
CA ALA A 751 -11.44 -11.02 52.54
C ALA A 751 -10.98 -12.41 52.03
N LYS A 752 -11.20 -13.44 52.85
CA LYS A 752 -11.03 -14.85 52.46
C LYS A 752 -12.08 -15.22 51.40
N VAL A 753 -11.64 -15.53 50.18
CA VAL A 753 -12.50 -16.10 49.14
C VAL A 753 -12.55 -17.61 49.33
N ALA A 754 -13.76 -18.11 49.62
CA ALA A 754 -14.09 -19.51 49.67
C ALA A 754 -14.10 -20.10 48.25
N VAL A 755 -13.46 -21.27 48.09
CA VAL A 755 -13.56 -22.09 46.88
C VAL A 755 -14.93 -22.76 46.88
N THR A 756 -15.84 -22.25 46.04
CA THR A 756 -17.09 -22.93 45.71
C THR A 756 -16.82 -24.01 44.66
N THR A 757 -17.20 -25.24 45.01
CA THR A 757 -17.31 -26.38 44.10
C THR A 757 -18.22 -26.03 42.93
N ILE A 758 -17.76 -26.34 41.71
CA ILE A 758 -18.49 -26.10 40.45
C ILE A 758 -19.67 -27.07 40.39
N ASP A 759 -20.88 -26.54 40.56
CA ASP A 759 -22.14 -27.26 40.31
C ASP A 759 -22.27 -27.65 38.83
N ASP A 760 -22.93 -28.80 38.61
CA ASP A 760 -23.19 -29.40 37.30
C ASP A 760 -23.74 -28.38 36.30
N ALA A 761 -23.02 -28.23 35.18
CA ALA A 761 -23.39 -27.32 34.10
C ALA A 761 -24.81 -27.63 33.60
N PRO A 762 -25.68 -26.62 33.42
CA PRO A 762 -27.02 -26.83 32.88
C PRO A 762 -26.95 -27.53 31.53
N THR A 763 -27.70 -28.61 31.38
CA THR A 763 -27.82 -29.40 30.15
C THR A 763 -28.21 -28.49 29.00
N LYS A 764 -27.37 -28.41 27.96
CA LYS A 764 -27.65 -27.60 26.76
C LYS A 764 -28.78 -28.24 25.96
N ASP A 765 -29.70 -27.43 25.47
CA ASP A 765 -30.77 -27.89 24.59
C ASP A 765 -30.20 -28.36 23.24
N MET A 766 -30.36 -29.65 22.96
CA MET A 766 -29.89 -30.31 21.74
C MET A 766 -30.96 -30.38 20.66
N GLU A 767 -32.22 -30.07 20.96
CA GLU A 767 -33.31 -30.28 20.02
C GLU A 767 -33.17 -29.43 18.73
N PRO A 768 -32.74 -28.15 18.77
CA PRO A 768 -32.48 -27.39 17.55
C PRO A 768 -31.42 -28.05 16.65
N VAL A 769 -30.38 -28.64 17.26
CA VAL A 769 -29.32 -29.35 16.53
C VAL A 769 -29.85 -30.64 15.90
N LEU A 770 -30.59 -31.42 16.69
CA LEU A 770 -31.20 -32.67 16.26
C LEU A 770 -32.19 -32.45 15.12
N GLN A 771 -32.98 -31.38 15.16
CA GLN A 771 -33.90 -31.01 14.07
C GLN A 771 -33.16 -30.81 12.76
N CYS A 772 -32.02 -30.11 12.78
CA CYS A 772 -31.20 -29.89 11.59
C CYS A 772 -30.56 -31.18 11.06
N LEU A 773 -29.96 -31.99 11.94
CA LEU A 773 -29.28 -33.22 11.54
C LEU A 773 -30.27 -34.29 11.05
N ARG A 774 -31.48 -34.35 11.61
CA ARG A 774 -32.54 -35.29 11.18
C ARG A 774 -33.04 -35.03 9.76
N LEU A 775 -32.77 -33.86 9.17
CA LEU A 775 -33.09 -33.59 7.76
C LEU A 775 -32.32 -34.50 6.79
N THR A 776 -31.10 -34.90 7.14
CA THR A 776 -30.24 -35.78 6.34
C THR A 776 -30.07 -37.16 6.98
N SER A 777 -30.12 -37.24 8.31
CA SER A 777 -29.93 -38.44 9.11
C SER A 777 -31.05 -38.64 10.14
N PRO A 778 -32.26 -39.05 9.71
CA PRO A 778 -33.44 -39.20 10.58
C PRO A 778 -33.23 -40.16 11.77
N GLN A 779 -32.26 -41.07 11.66
CA GLN A 779 -31.93 -42.07 12.67
C GLN A 779 -31.22 -41.49 13.92
N ILE A 780 -30.75 -40.25 13.90
CA ILE A 780 -30.15 -39.62 15.09
C ILE A 780 -31.25 -39.28 16.10
N THR A 781 -31.28 -40.03 17.20
CA THR A 781 -32.26 -39.86 18.26
C THR A 781 -31.75 -39.03 19.44
N THR A 782 -30.46 -39.16 19.80
CA THR A 782 -29.89 -38.51 20.99
C THR A 782 -28.47 -37.99 20.74
N LEU A 783 -28.18 -36.78 21.24
CA LEU A 783 -26.85 -36.19 21.32
C LEU A 783 -26.64 -35.61 22.73
N LYS A 784 -25.39 -35.51 23.17
CA LYS A 784 -25.04 -34.92 24.47
C LYS A 784 -23.89 -33.92 24.34
N TYR A 785 -23.89 -32.90 25.20
CA TYR A 785 -22.74 -32.03 25.35
C TYR A 785 -21.77 -32.73 26.30
N PRO A 786 -20.57 -33.13 25.86
CA PRO A 786 -19.67 -33.90 26.70
C PRO A 786 -19.13 -33.05 27.86
N SER A 787 -18.94 -33.66 29.03
CA SER A 787 -18.35 -32.98 30.18
C SER A 787 -16.86 -32.67 29.98
N ASP A 788 -16.20 -33.35 29.04
CA ASP A 788 -14.82 -33.15 28.62
C ASP A 788 -14.71 -32.39 27.30
N ALA A 789 -15.70 -31.52 26.96
CA ALA A 789 -15.78 -30.84 25.67
C ALA A 789 -14.51 -30.08 25.27
N GLU A 790 -13.90 -29.33 26.20
CA GLU A 790 -12.65 -28.59 25.95
C GLU A 790 -11.48 -29.52 25.67
N ALA A 791 -11.34 -30.61 26.42
CA ALA A 791 -10.29 -31.59 26.20
C ALA A 791 -10.46 -32.30 24.84
N HIS A 792 -11.69 -32.68 24.50
CA HIS A 792 -12.01 -33.28 23.22
C HIS A 792 -11.77 -32.32 22.05
N PHE A 793 -12.08 -31.04 22.24
CA PHE A 793 -11.80 -30.00 21.24
C PHE A 793 -10.29 -29.85 20.97
N GLU A 794 -9.46 -29.81 22.02
CA GLU A 794 -8.00 -29.73 21.83
C GLU A 794 -7.42 -31.03 21.22
N GLU A 795 -8.01 -32.20 21.51
CA GLU A 795 -7.68 -33.46 20.83
C GLU A 795 -7.97 -33.38 19.32
N LEU A 796 -9.16 -32.93 18.94
CA LEU A 796 -9.55 -32.72 17.54
C LEU A 796 -8.60 -31.75 16.83
N ARG A 797 -8.24 -30.64 17.47
CA ARG A 797 -7.27 -29.68 16.91
C ARG A 797 -5.91 -30.31 16.67
N LYS A 798 -5.43 -31.09 17.64
CA LYS A 798 -4.15 -31.79 17.52
C LYS A 798 -4.16 -32.82 16.40
N VAL A 799 -5.26 -33.56 16.25
CA VAL A 799 -5.43 -34.50 15.13
C VAL A 799 -5.36 -33.75 13.80
N LEU A 800 -6.04 -32.61 13.67
CA LEU A 800 -6.14 -31.89 12.40
C LEU A 800 -4.95 -30.96 12.07
N SER A 801 -4.08 -30.64 13.03
CA SER A 801 -3.06 -29.62 12.86
C SER A 801 -2.04 -29.90 11.75
N GLU A 802 -1.75 -31.17 11.46
CA GLU A 802 -0.79 -31.55 10.42
C GLU A 802 -1.23 -31.06 9.02
N TRP A 803 -2.54 -31.09 8.75
CA TRP A 803 -3.09 -30.68 7.45
C TRP A 803 -3.27 -29.16 7.30
N PHE A 804 -3.49 -28.44 8.41
CA PHE A 804 -3.43 -26.98 8.43
C PHE A 804 -2.09 -26.47 7.95
N ASP A 805 -1.04 -27.01 8.56
CA ASP A 805 0.34 -26.69 8.24
C ASP A 805 0.70 -27.06 6.80
N TYR A 806 0.25 -28.23 6.35
CA TYR A 806 0.51 -28.73 5.00
C TYR A 806 -0.01 -27.76 3.92
N ALA A 807 -1.29 -27.39 3.98
CA ALA A 807 -1.90 -26.54 2.97
C ALA A 807 -1.23 -25.15 2.92
N ALA A 808 -1.03 -24.52 4.09
CA ALA A 808 -0.39 -23.21 4.18
C ALA A 808 1.06 -23.23 3.67
N LYS A 809 1.86 -24.24 4.07
CA LYS A 809 3.26 -24.38 3.61
C LYS A 809 3.32 -24.56 2.10
N LYS A 810 2.43 -25.36 1.51
CA LYS A 810 2.40 -25.60 0.07
C LYS A 810 2.13 -24.33 -0.73
N PHE A 811 1.07 -23.58 -0.39
CA PHE A 811 0.76 -22.34 -1.12
C PHE A 811 1.77 -21.22 -0.87
N MET A 812 2.33 -21.12 0.35
CA MET A 812 3.44 -20.21 0.61
C MET A 812 4.66 -20.52 -0.25
N ALA A 813 4.96 -21.81 -0.50
CA ALA A 813 6.05 -22.22 -1.38
C ALA A 813 5.75 -21.94 -2.86
N ASP A 814 4.55 -22.28 -3.33
CA ASP A 814 4.20 -22.25 -4.75
C ASP A 814 3.79 -20.85 -5.25
N MET A 815 3.07 -20.09 -4.44
CA MET A 815 2.40 -18.84 -4.84
C MET A 815 2.79 -17.62 -4.00
N LYS A 816 3.64 -17.79 -2.98
CA LYS A 816 3.96 -16.74 -1.99
C LYS A 816 2.73 -16.11 -1.33
N ASN A 817 1.63 -16.87 -1.26
CA ASN A 817 0.37 -16.50 -0.62
C ASN A 817 -0.06 -17.68 0.25
N PRO A 818 -0.54 -17.46 1.50
CA PRO A 818 -0.97 -18.55 2.37
C PRO A 818 -2.27 -19.26 1.95
N TYR A 819 -2.98 -18.75 0.93
CA TYR A 819 -4.27 -19.27 0.47
C TYR A 819 -4.22 -19.66 -1.01
N HIS A 820 -5.14 -20.54 -1.45
CA HIS A 820 -5.29 -20.82 -2.87
C HIS A 820 -5.86 -19.63 -3.65
N CYS A 821 -5.55 -19.55 -4.96
CA CYS A 821 -6.12 -18.59 -5.89
C CYS A 821 -7.13 -19.25 -6.83
N GLY A 822 -8.29 -18.62 -7.03
CA GLY A 822 -9.33 -19.05 -7.96
C GLY A 822 -10.09 -17.85 -8.53
N GLU A 823 -10.35 -17.86 -9.84
CA GLU A 823 -11.12 -16.82 -10.55
C GLU A 823 -10.56 -15.39 -10.35
N GLY A 824 -9.26 -15.23 -10.13
CA GLY A 824 -8.62 -13.93 -9.90
C GLY A 824 -8.67 -13.41 -8.45
N TYR A 825 -9.16 -14.22 -7.50
CA TYR A 825 -9.11 -13.94 -6.07
C TYR A 825 -8.24 -14.97 -5.33
N CYS A 826 -7.44 -14.52 -4.37
CA CYS A 826 -6.45 -15.35 -3.67
C CYS A 826 -6.69 -15.42 -2.16
N GLY A 827 -7.97 -15.55 -1.77
CA GLY A 827 -8.36 -15.57 -0.37
C GLY A 827 -8.18 -14.23 0.36
N PRO A 828 -8.42 -14.21 1.68
CA PRO A 828 -8.90 -15.33 2.49
C PRO A 828 -10.34 -15.73 2.14
N TRP A 829 -10.60 -17.04 2.12
CA TRP A 829 -11.90 -17.64 1.85
C TRP A 829 -12.75 -17.74 3.13
N ILE A 830 -14.04 -18.08 3.04
CA ILE A 830 -14.93 -18.06 4.22
C ILE A 830 -14.48 -19.03 5.32
N GLU A 831 -13.84 -20.15 4.95
CA GLU A 831 -13.23 -21.10 5.89
C GLU A 831 -12.10 -20.44 6.68
N ASN A 832 -11.21 -19.70 6.01
CA ASN A 832 -10.12 -18.97 6.67
C ASN A 832 -10.66 -17.88 7.60
N ARG A 833 -11.72 -17.19 7.19
CA ARG A 833 -12.40 -16.16 7.99
C ARG A 833 -13.06 -16.76 9.24
N TRP A 834 -13.76 -17.89 9.09
CA TRP A 834 -14.34 -18.68 10.18
C TRP A 834 -13.29 -19.06 11.22
N ILE A 835 -12.18 -19.65 10.78
CA ILE A 835 -11.07 -20.05 11.66
C ILE A 835 -10.51 -18.82 12.38
N LYS A 836 -10.14 -17.78 11.64
CA LYS A 836 -9.57 -16.56 12.23
C LYS A 836 -10.48 -15.95 13.31
N ARG A 837 -11.79 -15.86 13.04
CA ARG A 837 -12.75 -15.23 13.95
C ARG A 837 -12.98 -16.05 15.21
N PHE A 838 -13.22 -17.33 15.05
CA PHE A 838 -13.73 -18.18 16.14
C PHE A 838 -12.63 -18.93 16.87
N LEU A 839 -11.63 -19.47 16.17
CA LEU A 839 -10.46 -20.06 16.83
C LEU A 839 -9.64 -18.97 17.52
N GLY A 840 -9.39 -17.85 16.84
CA GLY A 840 -8.73 -16.70 17.45
C GLY A 840 -9.51 -16.14 18.64
N GLY A 841 -10.85 -16.16 18.59
CA GLY A 841 -11.70 -15.79 19.73
C GLY A 841 -11.57 -16.76 20.91
N TRP A 842 -11.49 -18.07 20.63
CA TRP A 842 -11.24 -19.09 21.65
C TRP A 842 -9.86 -18.93 22.30
N GLU A 843 -8.81 -18.73 21.52
CA GLU A 843 -7.45 -18.58 22.03
C GLU A 843 -7.27 -17.31 22.88
N ASN A 844 -8.03 -16.25 22.58
CA ASN A 844 -7.99 -14.98 23.30
C ASN A 844 -9.10 -14.84 24.38
N ARG A 845 -9.75 -15.94 24.76
CA ARG A 845 -10.86 -15.91 25.72
C ARG A 845 -10.41 -15.56 27.14
N SER A 846 -11.30 -14.95 27.91
CA SER A 846 -11.10 -14.75 29.36
C SER A 846 -11.02 -16.11 30.07
N ALA A 847 -10.16 -16.21 31.10
CA ALA A 847 -10.09 -17.39 31.94
C ALA A 847 -11.47 -17.76 32.50
N GLY A 848 -11.84 -19.04 32.42
CA GLY A 848 -13.17 -19.54 32.80
C GLY A 848 -14.22 -19.53 31.68
N THR A 849 -13.94 -18.94 30.52
CA THR A 849 -14.83 -19.06 29.34
C THR A 849 -14.85 -20.51 28.86
N ARG A 850 -16.03 -21.12 28.78
CA ARG A 850 -16.23 -22.49 28.29
C ARG A 850 -16.49 -22.50 26.79
N LEU A 851 -16.23 -23.65 26.16
CA LEU A 851 -16.46 -23.82 24.72
C LEU A 851 -17.94 -23.55 24.38
N SER A 852 -18.86 -23.98 25.23
CA SER A 852 -20.30 -23.76 25.06
C SER A 852 -20.76 -22.30 25.13
N ASP A 853 -19.95 -21.39 25.69
CA ASP A 853 -20.30 -19.97 25.79
C ASP A 853 -20.09 -19.27 24.43
N ILE A 854 -19.23 -19.85 23.58
CA ILE A 854 -18.91 -19.34 22.24
C ILE A 854 -19.65 -20.14 21.16
N PHE A 855 -19.67 -21.47 21.28
CA PHE A 855 -20.15 -22.39 20.25
C PHE A 855 -21.50 -23.05 20.58
N GLY A 856 -22.14 -22.66 21.68
CA GLY A 856 -23.43 -23.23 22.07
C GLY A 856 -23.33 -24.75 22.35
N PRO A 857 -24.22 -25.58 21.81
CA PRO A 857 -24.20 -27.03 22.02
C PRO A 857 -23.15 -27.77 21.15
N PHE A 858 -22.31 -27.07 20.39
CA PHE A 858 -21.39 -27.68 19.43
C PHE A 858 -19.95 -27.74 19.92
N ILE A 859 -19.21 -28.74 19.42
CA ILE A 859 -17.75 -28.69 19.33
C ILE A 859 -17.38 -28.26 17.90
N PRO A 860 -16.66 -27.13 17.70
CA PRO A 860 -16.32 -26.66 16.37
C PRO A 860 -15.19 -27.49 15.76
N ILE A 861 -15.32 -27.78 14.46
CA ILE A 861 -14.24 -28.31 13.62
C ILE A 861 -13.71 -27.14 12.80
N PHE A 862 -12.42 -26.86 12.94
CA PHE A 862 -11.71 -25.87 12.16
C PHE A 862 -10.90 -26.59 11.10
N MET A 863 -11.14 -26.27 9.82
CA MET A 863 -10.34 -26.80 8.71
C MET A 863 -10.51 -25.92 7.46
N THR A 864 -9.44 -25.77 6.69
CA THR A 864 -9.45 -25.12 5.37
C THR A 864 -9.63 -26.16 4.26
N TYR A 865 -10.86 -26.69 4.17
CA TYR A 865 -11.19 -27.80 3.26
C TYR A 865 -10.80 -27.51 1.80
N VAL A 866 -11.12 -26.32 1.27
CA VAL A 866 -10.81 -26.00 -0.13
C VAL A 866 -9.32 -25.82 -0.34
N ASP A 867 -8.64 -25.11 0.56
CA ASP A 867 -7.18 -24.95 0.50
C ASP A 867 -6.49 -26.31 0.48
N LEU A 868 -6.86 -27.22 1.40
CA LEU A 868 -6.26 -28.55 1.44
C LEU A 868 -6.58 -29.37 0.19
N TRP A 869 -7.81 -29.29 -0.32
CA TRP A 869 -8.20 -30.01 -1.54
C TRP A 869 -7.40 -29.54 -2.76
N VAL A 870 -7.28 -28.22 -2.97
CA VAL A 870 -6.49 -27.64 -4.06
C VAL A 870 -5.00 -27.95 -3.88
N ALA A 871 -4.51 -27.94 -2.63
CA ALA A 871 -3.14 -28.30 -2.32
C ALA A 871 -2.86 -29.76 -2.69
N ASN A 872 -3.67 -30.70 -2.20
CA ASN A 872 -3.53 -32.12 -2.49
C ASN A 872 -4.81 -32.90 -2.13
N VAL A 873 -5.48 -33.43 -3.16
CA VAL A 873 -6.70 -34.24 -2.98
C VAL A 873 -6.48 -35.50 -2.12
N PHE A 874 -5.30 -36.11 -2.13
CA PHE A 874 -5.02 -37.30 -1.32
C PHE A 874 -4.85 -36.94 0.16
N GLU A 875 -4.17 -35.83 0.46
CA GLU A 875 -4.06 -35.35 1.84
C GLU A 875 -5.41 -34.91 2.39
N TYR A 876 -6.24 -34.33 1.54
CA TYR A 876 -7.63 -34.06 1.87
C TYR A 876 -8.39 -35.34 2.27
N GLU A 877 -8.25 -36.44 1.52
CA GLU A 877 -8.87 -37.72 1.87
C GLU A 877 -8.33 -38.29 3.19
N ASN A 878 -7.01 -38.19 3.43
CA ASN A 878 -6.39 -38.62 4.67
C ASN A 878 -6.91 -37.83 5.89
N MET A 879 -7.01 -36.51 5.75
CA MET A 879 -7.56 -35.62 6.77
C MET A 879 -9.00 -36.01 7.12
N ILE A 880 -9.80 -36.28 6.10
CA ILE A 880 -11.20 -36.68 6.27
C ILE A 880 -11.32 -38.02 7.03
N GLU A 881 -10.46 -38.99 6.72
CA GLU A 881 -10.40 -40.27 7.44
C GLU A 881 -9.93 -40.10 8.90
N ALA A 882 -9.01 -39.16 9.16
CA ALA A 882 -8.59 -38.81 10.50
C ALA A 882 -9.72 -38.15 11.30
N LEU A 883 -10.44 -37.22 10.67
CA LEU A 883 -11.62 -36.58 11.25
C LEU A 883 -12.68 -37.62 11.63
N ARG A 884 -12.96 -38.58 10.72
CA ARG A 884 -13.92 -39.67 10.96
C ARG A 884 -13.60 -40.49 12.20
N LYS A 885 -12.31 -40.73 12.48
CA LYS A 885 -11.86 -41.48 13.67
C LYS A 885 -11.91 -40.65 14.96
N ALA A 886 -11.77 -39.34 14.85
CA ALA A 886 -11.70 -38.44 16.00
C ALA A 886 -13.07 -37.96 16.50
N VAL A 887 -14.09 -37.90 15.65
CA VAL A 887 -15.44 -37.49 16.07
C VAL A 887 -16.16 -38.59 16.85
N ARG A 888 -16.84 -38.23 17.93
CA ARG A 888 -17.64 -39.15 18.76
C ARG A 888 -19.09 -39.18 18.29
N PRO A 889 -19.73 -40.34 18.12
CA PRO A 889 -21.06 -40.44 17.49
C PRO A 889 -22.19 -39.78 18.28
N ASP A 890 -22.02 -39.57 19.59
CA ASP A 890 -23.01 -39.00 20.51
C ASP A 890 -22.79 -37.50 20.80
N VAL A 891 -21.84 -36.86 20.13
CA VAL A 891 -21.48 -35.43 20.32
C VAL A 891 -21.87 -34.63 19.09
N ALA A 892 -22.41 -33.42 19.28
CA ALA A 892 -22.72 -32.51 18.18
C ALA A 892 -21.47 -31.73 17.72
N TYR A 893 -21.14 -31.79 16.43
CA TYR A 893 -20.07 -30.98 15.84
C TYR A 893 -20.62 -29.96 14.84
N ILE A 894 -19.85 -28.89 14.60
CA ILE A 894 -20.18 -27.88 13.59
C ILE A 894 -18.97 -27.47 12.77
N THR A 895 -19.16 -27.24 11.48
CA THR A 895 -18.09 -26.79 10.57
C THR A 895 -18.62 -25.91 9.43
N VAL A 896 -17.75 -25.09 8.87
CA VAL A 896 -18.01 -24.22 7.71
C VAL A 896 -17.26 -24.78 6.50
N VAL A 897 -17.96 -24.95 5.38
CA VAL A 897 -17.40 -25.55 4.16
C VAL A 897 -17.78 -24.72 2.94
N GLN A 898 -16.76 -24.22 2.24
CA GLN A 898 -16.91 -23.47 1.00
C GLN A 898 -17.01 -24.39 -0.22
N HIS A 899 -16.35 -25.55 -0.17
CA HIS A 899 -16.19 -26.48 -1.28
C HIS A 899 -17.54 -26.78 -1.98
N ASP A 900 -17.52 -26.79 -3.33
CA ASP A 900 -18.70 -26.92 -4.19
C ASP A 900 -19.49 -28.23 -3.99
N THR A 901 -18.80 -29.28 -3.54
CA THR A 901 -19.38 -30.58 -3.16
C THR A 901 -19.55 -30.79 -1.66
N GLY A 902 -19.27 -29.80 -0.81
CA GLY A 902 -19.32 -29.94 0.65
C GLY A 902 -18.09 -30.65 1.24
N LEU A 903 -18.27 -31.42 2.32
CA LEU A 903 -17.19 -32.01 3.13
C LEU A 903 -16.30 -33.04 2.43
N VAL A 904 -16.49 -33.33 1.14
CA VAL A 904 -15.66 -34.33 0.43
C VAL A 904 -15.52 -34.06 -1.06
N SER A 905 -14.42 -34.50 -1.63
CA SER A 905 -13.98 -34.23 -3.02
C SER A 905 -14.58 -35.14 -4.10
N SER A 906 -15.06 -36.34 -3.74
CA SER A 906 -15.55 -37.36 -4.67
C SER A 906 -17.01 -37.73 -4.43
N ARG A 907 -17.82 -37.73 -5.50
CA ARG A 907 -19.28 -37.84 -5.45
C ARG A 907 -19.81 -39.09 -4.73
N GLU A 908 -19.16 -40.23 -4.93
CA GLU A 908 -19.56 -41.51 -4.32
C GLU A 908 -19.15 -41.60 -2.84
N LYS A 909 -18.06 -40.95 -2.46
CA LYS A 909 -17.55 -40.91 -1.08
C LYS A 909 -18.36 -39.95 -0.18
N ILE A 910 -19.08 -38.98 -0.76
CA ILE A 910 -19.90 -37.98 -0.03
C ILE A 910 -21.05 -38.57 0.76
N ILE A 911 -21.87 -39.36 0.08
CA ILE A 911 -23.02 -40.00 0.73
C ILE A 911 -22.51 -40.97 1.80
N LYS A 912 -21.37 -41.62 1.56
CA LYS A 912 -20.78 -42.55 2.51
C LYS A 912 -20.32 -41.83 3.78
N ILE A 913 -19.57 -40.74 3.67
CA ILE A 913 -19.04 -40.12 4.88
C ILE A 913 -20.08 -39.38 5.71
N MET A 914 -21.02 -38.67 5.08
CA MET A 914 -22.09 -38.00 5.82
C MET A 914 -23.04 -39.00 6.51
N LYS A 915 -23.05 -40.26 6.07
CA LYS A 915 -23.69 -41.38 6.79
C LYS A 915 -22.82 -41.92 7.94
N GLU A 916 -21.50 -41.86 7.82
CA GLU A 916 -20.55 -42.36 8.82
C GLU A 916 -20.31 -41.37 9.98
N ILE A 917 -20.43 -40.07 9.73
CA ILE A 917 -20.34 -39.00 10.75
C ILE A 917 -21.60 -38.11 10.74
N PRO A 918 -22.79 -38.71 10.97
CA PRO A 918 -24.07 -38.03 10.76
C PRO A 918 -24.32 -36.91 11.79
N ASN A 919 -23.49 -36.82 12.83
CA ASN A 919 -23.54 -35.86 13.92
C ASN A 919 -22.71 -34.58 13.68
N VAL A 920 -22.19 -34.38 12.46
CA VAL A 920 -21.48 -33.15 12.05
C VAL A 920 -22.43 -32.23 11.26
N LEU A 921 -22.78 -31.10 11.86
CA LEU A 921 -23.56 -30.05 11.19
C LEU A 921 -22.65 -29.24 10.27
N VAL A 922 -23.09 -29.05 9.03
CA VAL A 922 -22.28 -28.42 7.96
C VAL A 922 -22.97 -27.17 7.46
N LEU A 923 -22.33 -26.02 7.66
CA LEU A 923 -22.70 -24.77 7.00
C LEU A 923 -22.03 -24.74 5.64
N SER A 924 -22.80 -24.95 4.57
CA SER A 924 -22.27 -25.19 3.23
C SER A 924 -22.55 -24.01 2.30
N ALA A 925 -21.49 -23.42 1.76
CA ALA A 925 -21.59 -22.41 0.73
C ALA A 925 -21.85 -23.07 -0.65
N GLY A 926 -21.19 -24.19 -0.91
CA GLY A 926 -21.18 -24.86 -2.21
C GLY A 926 -22.43 -25.67 -2.57
N GLY A 927 -23.22 -26.13 -1.59
CA GLY A 927 -24.50 -26.80 -1.89
C GLY A 927 -24.76 -28.14 -1.23
N TYR A 928 -23.85 -28.69 -0.42
CA TYR A 928 -24.04 -29.97 0.23
C TYR A 928 -23.66 -29.88 1.71
N GLY A 929 -24.68 -29.88 2.57
CA GLY A 929 -24.54 -29.70 4.00
C GLY A 929 -25.89 -29.67 4.70
N HIS A 930 -26.04 -28.87 5.74
CA HIS A 930 -27.28 -28.75 6.49
C HIS A 930 -27.87 -27.34 6.42
N VAL A 931 -26.99 -26.35 6.36
CA VAL A 931 -27.36 -24.92 6.38
C VAL A 931 -26.68 -24.23 5.20
N PRO A 932 -27.43 -23.69 4.22
CA PRO A 932 -26.83 -22.85 3.19
C PRO A 932 -26.27 -21.57 3.79
N ILE A 933 -25.05 -21.23 3.39
CA ILE A 933 -24.41 -19.95 3.68
C ILE A 933 -24.00 -19.25 2.38
N PRO A 934 -23.78 -17.92 2.39
CA PRO A 934 -23.19 -17.22 1.26
C PRO A 934 -21.87 -17.81 0.76
N LEU A 935 -21.77 -17.96 -0.56
CA LEU A 935 -20.56 -18.32 -1.29
C LEU A 935 -19.88 -17.05 -1.79
N PHE A 936 -19.00 -16.47 -0.98
CA PHE A 936 -18.24 -15.28 -1.33
C PHE A 936 -17.01 -15.63 -2.17
N LYS A 937 -16.76 -14.83 -3.20
CA LYS A 937 -15.47 -14.78 -3.90
C LYS A 937 -14.64 -13.67 -3.30
N GLN A 938 -15.06 -12.42 -3.51
CA GLN A 938 -14.43 -11.22 -2.98
C GLN A 938 -15.51 -10.27 -2.45
N PRO A 939 -15.16 -9.28 -1.62
CA PRO A 939 -16.08 -8.23 -1.23
C PRO A 939 -16.46 -7.35 -2.44
N GLU A 940 -17.74 -7.24 -2.74
CA GLU A 940 -18.26 -6.24 -3.68
C GLU A 940 -18.80 -5.02 -2.95
N GLU A 941 -18.48 -3.83 -3.45
CA GLU A 941 -19.02 -2.58 -2.93
C GLU A 941 -20.46 -2.35 -3.37
N LEU A 942 -21.21 -1.57 -2.59
CA LEU A 942 -22.55 -1.20 -3.01
C LEU A 942 -22.49 -0.46 -4.35
N LEU A 943 -23.38 -0.80 -5.29
CA LEU A 943 -23.33 -0.24 -6.63
C LEU A 943 -23.44 1.30 -6.60
N GLY A 944 -22.36 1.96 -7.03
CA GLY A 944 -22.25 3.42 -7.00
C GLY A 944 -23.16 4.13 -8.00
N LYS A 945 -23.36 5.44 -7.81
CA LYS A 945 -24.21 6.31 -8.66
C LYS A 945 -23.88 6.23 -10.16
N ARG A 946 -22.64 5.88 -10.52
CA ARG A 946 -22.20 5.72 -11.91
C ARG A 946 -22.94 4.60 -12.64
N PHE A 947 -23.24 3.50 -11.95
CA PHE A 947 -23.80 2.29 -12.57
C PHE A 947 -25.24 2.01 -12.10
N PHE A 948 -25.63 2.51 -10.93
CA PHE A 948 -26.96 2.35 -10.39
C PHE A 948 -27.99 3.19 -11.17
N LYS A 949 -29.06 2.54 -11.65
CA LYS A 949 -30.23 3.22 -12.20
C LYS A 949 -31.46 2.97 -11.32
N ALA A 950 -32.29 4.00 -11.16
CA ALA A 950 -33.62 3.86 -10.55
C ALA A 950 -34.45 2.83 -11.31
N MET A 951 -35.32 2.09 -10.63
CA MET A 951 -36.03 0.91 -11.18
C MET A 951 -36.85 1.26 -12.43
N ASP A 952 -37.47 2.43 -12.46
CA ASP A 952 -38.24 2.96 -13.60
C ASP A 952 -37.37 3.36 -14.82
N LYS A 953 -36.06 3.52 -14.63
CA LYS A 953 -35.10 3.85 -15.70
C LYS A 953 -34.33 2.64 -16.22
N ARG A 954 -34.61 1.45 -15.70
CA ARG A 954 -33.95 0.21 -16.13
C ARG A 954 -34.60 -0.33 -17.39
N GLU A 955 -33.77 -0.56 -18.40
CA GLU A 955 -34.25 -1.03 -19.70
C GLU A 955 -34.37 -2.54 -19.79
N LEU A 956 -33.57 -3.28 -19.02
CA LEU A 956 -33.52 -4.74 -19.08
C LEU A 956 -34.48 -5.34 -18.05
N LEU A 957 -35.33 -6.28 -18.47
CA LEU A 957 -36.12 -7.07 -17.54
C LEU A 957 -35.21 -7.92 -16.66
N THR A 958 -34.25 -8.60 -17.29
CA THR A 958 -33.30 -9.47 -16.60
C THR A 958 -31.96 -9.54 -17.32
N SER A 959 -30.90 -9.84 -16.59
CA SER A 959 -29.56 -10.07 -17.15
C SER A 959 -28.85 -11.29 -16.59
N TYR A 960 -27.98 -11.90 -17.39
CA TYR A 960 -26.96 -12.86 -16.97
C TYR A 960 -25.62 -12.50 -17.62
N MET A 961 -24.57 -12.36 -16.81
CA MET A 961 -23.20 -12.23 -17.34
C MET A 961 -22.29 -13.26 -16.71
N GLY A 962 -21.86 -14.24 -17.50
CA GLY A 962 -21.04 -15.36 -17.06
C GLY A 962 -20.94 -16.45 -18.12
N SER A 963 -20.12 -17.47 -17.85
CA SER A 963 -19.96 -18.60 -18.77
C SER A 963 -21.24 -19.42 -18.92
N ASP A 964 -21.46 -19.98 -20.11
CA ASP A 964 -22.62 -20.81 -20.43
C ASP A 964 -22.42 -22.30 -20.06
N HIS A 965 -21.19 -22.73 -19.80
CA HIS A 965 -20.82 -24.15 -19.65
C HIS A 965 -20.48 -24.59 -18.21
N ASN A 966 -20.28 -23.66 -17.27
CA ASN A 966 -19.89 -24.00 -15.89
C ASN A 966 -21.09 -24.34 -15.00
N ALA A 967 -21.96 -25.25 -15.47
CA ALA A 967 -23.05 -25.83 -14.70
C ALA A 967 -23.39 -27.24 -15.22
N PRO A 968 -23.84 -28.17 -14.35
CA PRO A 968 -24.27 -29.50 -14.78
C PRO A 968 -25.39 -29.46 -15.82
N GLN A 969 -25.46 -30.52 -16.64
CA GLN A 969 -26.53 -30.76 -17.62
C GLN A 969 -26.76 -29.60 -18.62
N ASP A 970 -25.72 -28.82 -18.94
CA ASP A 970 -25.80 -27.61 -19.77
C ASP A 970 -26.89 -26.63 -19.31
N MET A 971 -27.14 -26.57 -18.00
CA MET A 971 -28.25 -25.81 -17.43
C MET A 971 -28.19 -24.33 -17.80
N ARG A 972 -27.00 -23.71 -17.77
CA ARG A 972 -26.83 -22.30 -18.12
C ARG A 972 -27.11 -22.02 -19.59
N LYS A 973 -26.71 -22.90 -20.52
CA LYS A 973 -27.11 -22.82 -21.94
C LYS A 973 -28.63 -22.91 -22.11
N LYS A 974 -29.27 -23.87 -21.43
CA LYS A 974 -30.74 -24.03 -21.47
C LYS A 974 -31.45 -22.80 -20.89
N MET A 975 -30.94 -22.24 -19.80
CA MET A 975 -31.43 -21.00 -19.19
C MET A 975 -31.31 -19.84 -20.18
N ILE A 976 -30.13 -19.60 -20.75
CA ILE A 976 -29.89 -18.52 -21.72
C ILE A 976 -30.86 -18.64 -22.91
N LYS A 977 -31.00 -19.85 -23.47
CA LYS A 977 -31.96 -20.12 -24.55
C LYS A 977 -33.39 -19.77 -24.13
N THR A 978 -33.83 -20.25 -22.96
CA THR A 978 -35.18 -20.01 -22.43
C THR A 978 -35.45 -18.51 -22.21
N VAL A 979 -34.47 -17.78 -21.67
CA VAL A 979 -34.57 -16.33 -21.42
C VAL A 979 -34.72 -15.56 -22.71
N ASN A 980 -33.93 -15.88 -23.74
CA ASN A 980 -33.99 -15.18 -25.02
C ASN A 980 -35.32 -15.47 -25.75
N GLU A 981 -35.77 -16.72 -25.78
CA GLU A 981 -37.06 -17.10 -26.38
C GLU A 981 -38.25 -16.43 -25.66
N GLU A 982 -38.21 -16.34 -24.33
CA GLU A 982 -39.30 -15.72 -23.58
C GLU A 982 -39.25 -14.19 -23.66
N ALA A 983 -38.06 -13.58 -23.71
CA ALA A 983 -37.90 -12.15 -23.89
C ALA A 983 -38.52 -11.67 -25.21
N GLU A 984 -38.33 -12.44 -26.30
CA GLU A 984 -38.95 -12.19 -27.60
C GLU A 984 -40.48 -12.24 -27.51
N LYS A 985 -41.04 -13.26 -26.86
CA LYS A 985 -42.51 -13.40 -26.68
C LYS A 985 -43.11 -12.27 -25.84
N LEU A 986 -42.39 -11.77 -24.85
CA LEU A 986 -42.83 -10.69 -23.97
C LEU A 986 -42.57 -9.29 -24.54
N GLY A 987 -41.79 -9.17 -25.61
CA GLY A 987 -41.39 -7.88 -26.17
C GLY A 987 -40.51 -7.05 -25.22
N VAL A 988 -39.66 -7.71 -24.42
CA VAL A 988 -38.82 -7.07 -23.40
C VAL A 988 -37.33 -7.22 -23.74
N LYS A 989 -36.49 -6.31 -23.26
CA LYS A 989 -35.03 -6.41 -23.43
C LYS A 989 -34.43 -7.27 -22.32
N VAL A 990 -33.46 -8.10 -22.67
CA VAL A 990 -32.63 -8.90 -21.75
C VAL A 990 -31.17 -8.82 -22.19
N HIS A 991 -30.26 -9.20 -21.30
CA HIS A 991 -28.84 -9.34 -21.63
C HIS A 991 -28.31 -10.70 -21.16
N THR A 992 -27.70 -11.47 -22.06
CA THR A 992 -27.02 -12.73 -21.72
C THR A 992 -25.66 -12.77 -22.41
N GLY A 993 -24.57 -13.03 -21.68
CA GLY A 993 -23.25 -13.13 -22.32
C GLY A 993 -22.07 -13.09 -21.34
N PHE A 994 -20.91 -12.69 -21.85
CA PHE A 994 -19.70 -12.46 -21.09
C PHE A 994 -19.19 -11.05 -21.40
N GLY A 995 -18.56 -10.38 -20.44
CA GLY A 995 -18.07 -9.02 -20.61
C GLY A 995 -17.07 -8.60 -19.53
N SER A 996 -16.62 -7.35 -19.59
CA SER A 996 -15.72 -6.78 -18.58
C SER A 996 -16.41 -6.52 -17.24
N ALA A 997 -15.66 -6.28 -16.16
CA ALA A 997 -16.22 -5.96 -14.85
C ALA A 997 -17.09 -4.67 -14.87
N ASP A 998 -16.62 -3.61 -15.55
CA ASP A 998 -17.39 -2.36 -15.72
C ASP A 998 -18.68 -2.58 -16.52
N GLU A 999 -18.63 -3.44 -17.53
CA GLU A 999 -19.79 -3.82 -18.32
C GLU A 999 -20.79 -4.62 -17.47
N TRP A 1000 -20.31 -5.55 -16.65
CA TRP A 1000 -21.12 -6.31 -15.72
C TRP A 1000 -21.87 -5.43 -14.73
N HIS A 1001 -21.18 -4.50 -14.05
CA HIS A 1001 -21.83 -3.52 -13.17
C HIS A 1001 -22.89 -2.68 -13.89
N LYS A 1002 -22.57 -2.24 -15.12
CA LYS A 1002 -23.51 -1.45 -15.94
C LYS A 1002 -24.74 -2.25 -16.34
N VAL A 1003 -24.58 -3.52 -16.74
CA VAL A 1003 -25.68 -4.39 -17.14
C VAL A 1003 -26.53 -4.78 -15.94
N ALA A 1004 -25.92 -5.18 -14.83
CA ALA A 1004 -26.63 -5.52 -13.59
C ALA A 1004 -27.42 -4.30 -13.06
N GLY A 1005 -26.79 -3.13 -12.99
CA GLY A 1005 -27.44 -1.88 -12.56
C GLY A 1005 -28.53 -1.36 -13.50
N ASN A 1006 -28.60 -1.86 -14.75
CA ASN A 1006 -29.65 -1.56 -15.73
C ASN A 1006 -30.72 -2.65 -15.85
N SER A 1007 -30.67 -3.68 -15.00
CA SER A 1007 -31.61 -4.80 -15.01
C SER A 1007 -32.54 -4.75 -13.81
N LYS A 1008 -33.84 -5.03 -14.02
CA LYS A 1008 -34.79 -5.09 -12.91
C LYS A 1008 -34.46 -6.22 -11.94
N VAL A 1009 -33.99 -7.35 -12.46
CA VAL A 1009 -33.46 -8.48 -11.69
C VAL A 1009 -32.23 -9.08 -12.38
N SER A 1010 -31.38 -9.81 -11.66
CA SER A 1010 -30.20 -10.49 -12.22
C SER A 1010 -30.28 -12.00 -12.05
N LEU A 1011 -30.12 -12.76 -13.13
CA LEU A 1011 -30.10 -14.22 -13.11
C LEU A 1011 -28.80 -14.71 -12.48
N CYS A 1012 -28.95 -15.54 -11.46
CA CYS A 1012 -27.88 -16.12 -10.68
C CYS A 1012 -27.98 -17.66 -10.77
N PRO A 1013 -27.73 -18.26 -11.95
CA PRO A 1013 -27.78 -19.71 -12.08
C PRO A 1013 -26.70 -20.37 -11.24
N ARG A 1014 -27.00 -21.57 -10.72
CA ARG A 1014 -26.01 -22.40 -10.04
C ARG A 1014 -24.73 -22.57 -10.86
N GLY A 1015 -23.62 -22.77 -10.17
CA GLY A 1015 -22.33 -23.16 -10.76
C GLY A 1015 -22.17 -24.68 -10.81
N TYR A 1016 -20.94 -25.14 -10.61
CA TYR A 1016 -20.67 -26.56 -10.37
C TYR A 1016 -21.40 -27.06 -9.11
N GLY A 1017 -21.30 -26.29 -8.01
CA GLY A 1017 -22.11 -26.45 -6.81
C GLY A 1017 -23.60 -26.09 -7.01
N ARG A 1018 -24.41 -26.12 -5.95
CA ARG A 1018 -25.81 -25.69 -6.00
C ARG A 1018 -25.97 -24.16 -6.04
N THR A 1019 -24.92 -23.42 -5.68
CA THR A 1019 -24.86 -21.95 -5.77
C THR A 1019 -23.72 -21.51 -6.70
N ALA A 1020 -23.56 -20.20 -6.86
CA ALA A 1020 -22.43 -19.57 -7.54
C ALA A 1020 -22.09 -18.25 -6.84
N PHE A 1021 -20.86 -17.77 -7.02
CA PHE A 1021 -20.43 -16.44 -6.55
C PHE A 1021 -21.40 -15.34 -6.98
N HIS A 1022 -21.91 -15.44 -8.22
CA HIS A 1022 -22.85 -14.49 -8.83
C HIS A 1022 -24.07 -14.16 -7.95
N LEU A 1023 -24.61 -15.15 -7.21
CA LEU A 1023 -25.76 -14.91 -6.34
C LEU A 1023 -25.45 -13.87 -5.25
N PHE A 1024 -24.25 -13.95 -4.68
CA PHE A 1024 -23.85 -13.11 -3.55
C PHE A 1024 -23.20 -11.81 -4.00
N GLU A 1025 -22.52 -11.81 -5.14
CA GLU A 1025 -22.06 -10.60 -5.82
C GLU A 1025 -23.26 -9.66 -6.09
N ILE A 1026 -24.37 -10.17 -6.64
CA ILE A 1026 -25.59 -9.37 -6.89
C ILE A 1026 -26.21 -8.83 -5.58
N LEU A 1027 -26.25 -9.63 -4.52
CA LEU A 1027 -26.73 -9.20 -3.21
C LEU A 1027 -25.83 -8.12 -2.59
N GLN A 1028 -24.50 -8.23 -2.73
CA GLN A 1028 -23.54 -7.24 -2.23
C GLN A 1028 -23.62 -5.91 -2.98
N LEU A 1029 -23.89 -5.95 -4.29
CA LEU A 1029 -24.16 -4.77 -5.11
C LEU A 1029 -25.48 -4.06 -4.72
N GLY A 1030 -26.35 -4.73 -3.96
CA GLY A 1030 -27.65 -4.21 -3.53
C GLY A 1030 -28.75 -4.38 -4.58
N LEU A 1031 -28.68 -5.43 -5.39
CA LEU A 1031 -29.60 -5.72 -6.51
C LEU A 1031 -30.38 -7.02 -6.27
N ILE A 1032 -31.50 -7.20 -6.97
CA ILE A 1032 -32.40 -8.35 -6.80
C ILE A 1032 -31.89 -9.58 -7.56
N PRO A 1033 -31.53 -10.70 -6.88
CA PRO A 1033 -31.14 -11.93 -7.55
C PRO A 1033 -32.33 -12.82 -7.93
N VAL A 1034 -32.16 -13.58 -9.00
CA VAL A 1034 -32.98 -14.74 -9.37
C VAL A 1034 -32.10 -15.98 -9.34
N HIS A 1035 -32.20 -16.78 -8.27
CA HIS A 1035 -31.49 -18.03 -8.15
C HIS A 1035 -32.11 -19.08 -9.08
N VAL A 1036 -31.34 -19.53 -10.08
CA VAL A 1036 -31.80 -20.58 -11.00
C VAL A 1036 -31.15 -21.91 -10.60
N TYR A 1037 -31.96 -22.90 -10.22
CA TYR A 1037 -31.51 -24.20 -9.71
C TYR A 1037 -31.90 -25.38 -10.63
N LEU A 1038 -31.42 -26.58 -10.31
CA LEU A 1038 -31.75 -27.82 -11.05
C LEU A 1038 -32.72 -28.73 -10.29
N ASP A 1039 -32.47 -28.94 -9.00
CA ASP A 1039 -33.24 -29.83 -8.13
C ASP A 1039 -34.10 -29.04 -7.14
N ILE A 1040 -33.47 -28.35 -6.20
CA ILE A 1040 -34.14 -27.56 -5.16
C ILE A 1040 -33.46 -26.20 -5.02
N PRO A 1041 -34.17 -25.17 -4.53
CA PRO A 1041 -33.53 -23.91 -4.18
C PRO A 1041 -32.53 -24.15 -3.03
N TRP A 1042 -31.29 -23.69 -3.20
CA TRP A 1042 -30.26 -23.71 -2.15
C TRP A 1042 -29.78 -22.28 -1.90
N VAL A 1043 -30.54 -21.54 -1.10
CA VAL A 1043 -30.28 -20.13 -0.80
C VAL A 1043 -30.14 -19.94 0.71
N PRO A 1044 -29.17 -19.14 1.18
CA PRO A 1044 -29.08 -18.80 2.59
C PRO A 1044 -30.26 -17.92 2.98
N TYR A 1045 -30.60 -17.96 4.27
CA TYR A 1045 -31.67 -17.16 4.83
C TYR A 1045 -33.02 -17.40 4.13
N SER A 1046 -33.44 -18.66 3.94
CA SER A 1046 -34.62 -19.01 3.10
C SER A 1046 -35.87 -18.18 3.37
N ASP A 1047 -36.22 -18.00 4.64
CA ASP A 1047 -37.41 -17.25 5.05
C ASP A 1047 -37.31 -15.77 4.66
N LEU A 1048 -36.09 -15.22 4.74
CA LEU A 1048 -35.77 -13.86 4.33
C LEU A 1048 -35.69 -13.73 2.81
N TYR A 1049 -35.15 -14.74 2.13
CA TYR A 1049 -34.83 -14.72 0.71
C TYR A 1049 -36.06 -14.45 -0.16
N GLU A 1050 -37.23 -14.98 0.21
CA GLU A 1050 -38.50 -14.74 -0.49
C GLU A 1050 -38.91 -13.26 -0.56
N SER A 1051 -38.39 -12.44 0.36
CA SER A 1051 -38.66 -11.00 0.41
C SER A 1051 -37.59 -10.14 -0.28
N ILE A 1052 -36.51 -10.75 -0.77
CA ILE A 1052 -35.36 -10.04 -1.36
C ILE A 1052 -34.88 -10.62 -2.69
N GLY A 1053 -35.43 -11.76 -3.13
CA GLY A 1053 -35.05 -12.39 -4.39
C GLY A 1053 -36.08 -13.40 -4.86
N PHE A 1054 -35.76 -14.06 -5.97
CA PHE A 1054 -36.58 -15.12 -6.54
C PHE A 1054 -35.78 -16.41 -6.72
N SER A 1055 -36.47 -17.54 -6.75
CA SER A 1055 -35.89 -18.86 -7.02
C SER A 1055 -36.76 -19.61 -8.02
N THR A 1056 -36.16 -20.25 -9.03
CA THR A 1056 -36.86 -21.07 -10.02
C THR A 1056 -35.93 -22.12 -10.62
N ASP A 1057 -36.48 -23.21 -11.15
CA ASP A 1057 -35.76 -24.04 -12.11
C ASP A 1057 -35.87 -23.45 -13.54
N VAL A 1058 -35.19 -24.06 -14.51
CA VAL A 1058 -35.26 -23.61 -15.92
C VAL A 1058 -36.68 -23.74 -16.49
N LYS A 1059 -37.48 -24.70 -16.03
CA LYS A 1059 -38.85 -24.93 -16.52
C LYS A 1059 -39.83 -23.85 -16.05
N GLY A 1060 -39.67 -23.38 -14.81
CA GLY A 1060 -40.48 -22.32 -14.21
C GLY A 1060 -40.08 -20.91 -14.63
N LEU A 1061 -38.86 -20.75 -15.19
CA LEU A 1061 -38.30 -19.45 -15.55
C LEU A 1061 -39.20 -18.62 -16.50
N PRO A 1062 -39.87 -19.18 -17.53
CA PRO A 1062 -40.82 -18.42 -18.34
C PRO A 1062 -41.99 -17.82 -17.54
N GLY A 1063 -42.54 -18.60 -16.60
CA GLY A 1063 -43.62 -18.15 -15.72
C GLY A 1063 -43.15 -17.05 -14.77
N LEU A 1064 -41.93 -17.18 -14.24
CA LEU A 1064 -41.33 -16.16 -13.38
C LEU A 1064 -41.05 -14.86 -14.15
N MET A 1065 -40.53 -14.93 -15.38
CA MET A 1065 -40.30 -13.74 -16.21
C MET A 1065 -41.60 -12.97 -16.48
N LYS A 1066 -42.70 -13.68 -16.79
CA LYS A 1066 -44.04 -13.09 -16.92
C LYS A 1066 -44.49 -12.39 -15.65
N LYS A 1067 -44.31 -13.06 -14.49
CA LYS A 1067 -44.63 -12.49 -13.18
C LYS A 1067 -43.87 -11.20 -12.94
N ILE A 1068 -42.53 -11.21 -13.07
CA ILE A 1068 -41.68 -10.03 -12.82
C ILE A 1068 -42.02 -8.90 -13.79
N ASN A 1069 -42.32 -9.19 -15.06
CA ASN A 1069 -42.72 -8.17 -16.02
C ASN A 1069 -44.04 -7.48 -15.65
N GLY A 1070 -44.94 -8.18 -14.97
CA GLY A 1070 -46.22 -7.65 -14.48
C GLY A 1070 -46.21 -7.10 -13.05
N MET A 1071 -45.08 -7.15 -12.33
CA MET A 1071 -44.97 -6.61 -10.97
C MET A 1071 -44.95 -5.08 -10.96
N ASP A 1072 -45.49 -4.47 -9.89
CA ASP A 1072 -45.30 -3.05 -9.63
C ASP A 1072 -43.81 -2.79 -9.38
N LEU A 1073 -43.26 -1.75 -10.03
CA LEU A 1073 -41.86 -1.36 -9.86
C LEU A 1073 -41.57 -0.98 -8.40
N LYS A 1074 -42.55 -0.45 -7.67
CA LYS A 1074 -42.40 -0.15 -6.24
C LYS A 1074 -42.17 -1.40 -5.40
N ASP A 1075 -42.73 -2.54 -5.80
CA ASP A 1075 -42.49 -3.80 -5.09
C ASP A 1075 -41.03 -4.22 -5.27
N LEU A 1076 -40.49 -4.09 -6.48
CA LEU A 1076 -39.08 -4.38 -6.77
C LEU A 1076 -38.14 -3.38 -6.06
N GLU A 1077 -38.48 -2.10 -6.02
CA GLU A 1077 -37.71 -1.09 -5.27
C GLU A 1077 -37.63 -1.42 -3.78
N ARG A 1078 -38.75 -1.83 -3.16
CA ARG A 1078 -38.74 -2.26 -1.74
C ARG A 1078 -37.87 -3.49 -1.51
N MET A 1079 -37.82 -4.42 -2.45
CA MET A 1079 -36.90 -5.57 -2.37
C MET A 1079 -35.44 -5.10 -2.37
N GLU A 1080 -35.06 -4.17 -3.26
CA GLU A 1080 -33.70 -3.62 -3.31
C GLU A 1080 -33.33 -2.82 -2.07
N GLU A 1081 -34.23 -1.98 -1.57
CA GLU A 1081 -34.03 -1.24 -0.32
C GLU A 1081 -33.78 -2.20 0.84
N LYS A 1082 -34.55 -3.30 0.90
CA LYS A 1082 -34.36 -4.34 1.90
C LYS A 1082 -32.99 -5.01 1.77
N ILE A 1083 -32.57 -5.42 0.56
CA ILE A 1083 -31.22 -5.99 0.32
C ILE A 1083 -30.13 -5.05 0.81
N ARG A 1084 -30.23 -3.77 0.43
CA ARG A 1084 -29.27 -2.72 0.82
C ARG A 1084 -29.19 -2.55 2.34
N SER A 1085 -30.32 -2.59 3.03
CA SER A 1085 -30.38 -2.52 4.50
C SER A 1085 -29.76 -3.74 5.19
N LEU A 1086 -29.79 -4.91 4.54
CA LEU A 1086 -29.27 -6.17 5.06
C LEU A 1086 -27.79 -6.40 4.74
N ARG A 1087 -27.19 -5.59 3.87
CA ARG A 1087 -25.83 -5.81 3.36
C ARG A 1087 -24.81 -6.03 4.48
N SER A 1088 -24.72 -5.09 5.43
CA SER A 1088 -23.74 -5.17 6.52
C SER A 1088 -23.98 -6.36 7.45
N SER A 1089 -25.24 -6.73 7.69
CA SER A 1089 -25.62 -7.78 8.64
C SER A 1089 -25.67 -9.20 8.04
N HIS A 1090 -25.74 -9.34 6.69
CA HIS A 1090 -25.96 -10.64 6.05
C HIS A 1090 -25.04 -10.95 4.87
N PHE A 1091 -24.64 -9.94 4.08
CA PHE A 1091 -23.97 -10.13 2.79
C PHE A 1091 -22.50 -9.69 2.79
N THR A 1092 -21.93 -9.45 3.97
CA THR A 1092 -20.48 -9.28 4.16
C THR A 1092 -19.92 -10.47 4.94
N ASP A 1093 -18.59 -10.67 4.89
CA ASP A 1093 -17.90 -11.67 5.71
C ASP A 1093 -18.28 -11.54 7.19
N GLU A 1094 -18.20 -10.33 7.75
CA GLU A 1094 -18.54 -10.07 9.15
C GLU A 1094 -20.03 -10.29 9.45
N GLY A 1095 -20.91 -9.86 8.55
CA GLY A 1095 -22.35 -10.11 8.66
C GLY A 1095 -22.66 -11.60 8.74
N LEU A 1096 -22.09 -12.39 7.83
CA LEU A 1096 -22.24 -13.85 7.83
C LEU A 1096 -21.67 -14.48 9.10
N LEU A 1097 -20.45 -14.12 9.53
CA LEU A 1097 -19.86 -14.68 10.75
C LEU A 1097 -20.71 -14.37 11.99
N ASN A 1098 -21.34 -13.20 12.05
CA ASN A 1098 -22.30 -12.86 13.09
C ASN A 1098 -23.56 -13.74 13.02
N GLN A 1099 -24.10 -13.96 11.82
CA GLN A 1099 -25.24 -14.88 11.62
C GLN A 1099 -24.91 -16.31 12.04
N ILE A 1100 -23.69 -16.81 11.77
CA ILE A 1100 -23.22 -18.11 12.23
C ILE A 1100 -23.12 -18.15 13.76
N SER A 1101 -22.60 -17.09 14.39
CA SER A 1101 -22.53 -17.00 15.85
C SER A 1101 -23.91 -17.05 16.49
N LEU A 1102 -24.88 -16.30 15.95
CA LEU A 1102 -26.27 -16.33 16.41
C LEU A 1102 -26.89 -17.72 16.20
N PHE A 1103 -26.59 -18.38 15.08
CA PHE A 1103 -27.12 -19.70 14.76
C PHE A 1103 -26.66 -20.73 15.79
N MET A 1104 -25.36 -20.76 16.10
CA MET A 1104 -24.79 -21.68 17.10
C MET A 1104 -25.39 -21.49 18.48
N LYS A 1105 -25.78 -20.27 18.83
CA LYS A 1105 -26.30 -19.91 20.16
C LYS A 1105 -27.83 -19.93 20.25
N ASN A 1106 -28.52 -20.30 19.16
CA ASN A 1106 -29.97 -20.13 19.04
C ASN A 1106 -30.43 -18.68 19.36
N GLY A 1107 -29.62 -17.69 18.96
CA GLY A 1107 -29.75 -16.28 19.31
C GLY A 1107 -30.50 -15.43 18.28
N GLY A 1108 -31.41 -16.02 17.50
CA GLY A 1108 -32.19 -15.27 16.48
C GLY A 1108 -31.45 -15.06 15.15
N SER A 1109 -30.63 -16.03 14.71
CA SER A 1109 -30.06 -16.03 13.36
C SER A 1109 -31.15 -16.18 12.30
N ASP A 1110 -30.90 -15.65 11.10
CA ASP A 1110 -31.73 -15.89 9.91
C ASP A 1110 -31.31 -17.13 9.12
N LEU A 1111 -30.21 -17.81 9.52
CA LEU A 1111 -29.83 -19.09 8.92
C LEU A 1111 -30.87 -20.17 9.25
N ARG A 1112 -31.16 -21.02 8.26
CA ARG A 1112 -32.15 -22.10 8.38
C ARG A 1112 -31.58 -23.41 7.88
N CYS A 1113 -31.96 -24.49 8.56
CA CYS A 1113 -31.62 -25.83 8.11
C CYS A 1113 -32.51 -26.22 6.93
N GLN A 1114 -31.89 -26.77 5.89
CA GLN A 1114 -32.59 -27.16 4.66
C GLN A 1114 -32.32 -28.63 4.35
N LYS A 1115 -33.35 -29.31 3.86
CA LYS A 1115 -33.25 -30.70 3.44
C LYS A 1115 -32.44 -30.78 2.17
N VAL A 1116 -31.32 -31.51 2.19
CA VAL A 1116 -30.55 -31.81 0.98
C VAL A 1116 -31.25 -32.92 0.20
N PRO A 1117 -31.32 -32.84 -1.14
CA PRO A 1117 -31.82 -33.94 -1.97
C PRO A 1117 -30.95 -35.19 -1.78
N SER A 1118 -31.56 -36.37 -1.87
CA SER A 1118 -30.85 -37.65 -1.77
C SER A 1118 -29.85 -37.89 -2.92
N THR A 1119 -29.89 -37.05 -3.95
CA THR A 1119 -29.00 -37.07 -5.11
C THR A 1119 -28.22 -35.76 -5.21
N MET A 1120 -26.92 -35.83 -5.54
CA MET A 1120 -26.12 -34.62 -5.85
C MET A 1120 -26.31 -34.12 -7.28
N ASN A 1121 -26.79 -34.98 -8.18
CA ASN A 1121 -27.05 -34.67 -9.58
C ASN A 1121 -28.51 -34.26 -9.78
N GLY A 1122 -28.92 -33.12 -9.21
CA GLY A 1122 -30.02 -32.38 -9.83
C GLY A 1122 -29.79 -32.23 -11.32
#